data_AF-A0AAY4A5Z3-F1
#
_entry.id   AF-A0AAY4A5Z3-F1
#
_cell.length_a   1.000
_cell.length_b   1.000
_cell.length_c   1.000
_cell.angle_alpha   90.00
_cell.angle_beta   90.00
_cell.angle_gamma   90.00
#
_symmetry.space_group_name_H-M   'P 1'
#
loop_
_entity.id
_entity.type
_entity.pdbx_description
1 polymer ?
#
loop_
_entity_poly.entity_id
_entity_poly.type
_entity_poly.pdbx_seq_one_letter_code
_entity_poly.pdbx_strand_id
1 'polypeptide(L)'
;MKVTVDFEECLKDSPRFRATIEDVELDVAELESKLDKLIKLCIGMIDAGRAYNMANKQFVNGIRDLALQSTKDTMIEVKLGFRLDLRKFKETKKHFDKVSEEKEVALVKNAQVPRSKQHEVEEATSILTTTRKCFRHIALDYVLQINVLQSKRRSEILKSMLSFMYAHLTFFHQGYDLFSELQPLMKQLSDQLDQLVVDSAKDKRDMEQKHSTIQQKDLFNEDTKLEYNVDTENGIAMEGYLFKRASNAFKSWNRRWFSIQNSQLVYQKKFKDNLTVVVEDLRLCTVKPVEDIERRFCFEVVSPTKSCVMQADSENLRQAWIKAVQNSIATAFRENGEEPPKLDKKSSASLGSLDSGAETRSLKAESALQRVLSIPGNDTCCDCGQTEPRWASINLGITLCIECSGIHRSLGVHNSKVRSLTLDSWEPELLKLMCELGNGVINRIYEARREEMGERKPQPGDPRQEIEAYIRAKYVEKKFVLKPTAMEQRSKVTALSKQDKRPRGIVEFLPPHFPVFSVPVRSADSGIQNSTDGSREMLASTPSSNSPSEPGERESPPVFSELTDFSPGLLLYWASCACSLPDMAEALAHGADVNWVNTEDCNRTPLIQAVQGGSLITCEFLLQNAAIVDQQDIRGRGPLHHATILGHTGQVCLFLKRGAKQNAVDTDGRSPLSIAVEAANADIVTLLRLARMNEEMREQEGTYGQPEDDTCKEIFRDFSQMASNHPEKLNRF
;
A
#
# COMPACT_ATOMS: atom_id res chain seq x y z
N MET A 1 19.79 58.76 -25.38
CA MET A 1 19.01 59.96 -25.02
C MET A 1 18.08 59.66 -23.85
N LYS A 2 17.63 60.69 -23.12
CA LYS A 2 16.45 60.64 -22.23
C LYS A 2 15.23 60.98 -23.08
N VAL A 3 14.19 60.12 -23.11
CA VAL A 3 12.86 60.51 -23.59
C VAL A 3 12.05 60.93 -22.35
N THR A 4 12.53 61.98 -21.69
CA THR A 4 11.78 62.60 -20.59
C THR A 4 10.58 63.30 -21.18
N VAL A 5 9.39 62.79 -20.89
CA VAL A 5 8.14 63.44 -21.32
C VAL A 5 8.02 64.76 -20.57
N ASP A 6 7.80 65.84 -21.31
CA ASP A 6 7.82 67.20 -20.80
C ASP A 6 6.49 67.57 -20.11
N PHE A 7 6.59 68.17 -18.93
CA PHE A 7 5.46 68.67 -18.16
C PHE A 7 4.81 69.90 -18.81
N GLU A 8 5.55 70.70 -19.60
CA GLU A 8 4.94 71.83 -20.33
C GLU A 8 4.04 71.37 -21.47
N GLU A 9 4.47 70.40 -22.29
CA GLU A 9 3.65 69.83 -23.36
C GLU A 9 2.43 69.06 -22.82
N CYS A 10 2.56 68.42 -21.66
CA CYS A 10 1.46 67.78 -20.93
C CYS A 10 0.29 68.76 -20.64
N LEU A 11 0.59 69.99 -20.23
CA LEU A 11 -0.43 71.02 -19.94
C LEU A 11 -1.11 71.61 -21.19
N LYS A 12 -0.50 71.42 -22.36
CA LYS A 12 -0.99 71.83 -23.69
C LYS A 12 -1.83 70.75 -24.37
N ASP A 13 -1.65 69.48 -23.97
CA ASP A 13 -2.24 68.28 -24.56
C ASP A 13 -2.06 68.19 -26.09
N SER A 14 -0.83 68.47 -26.55
CA SER A 14 -0.53 68.53 -27.98
C SER A 14 -0.58 67.14 -28.64
N PRO A 15 -0.86 67.03 -29.95
CA PRO A 15 -0.73 65.75 -30.68
C PRO A 15 0.67 65.14 -30.57
N ARG A 16 1.70 66.00 -30.42
CA ARG A 16 3.09 65.59 -30.16
C ARG A 16 3.25 64.98 -28.77
N PHE A 17 2.63 65.55 -27.73
CA PHE A 17 2.57 64.95 -26.40
C PHE A 17 1.91 63.57 -26.45
N ARG A 18 0.75 63.44 -27.13
CA ARG A 18 0.04 62.16 -27.28
C ARG A 18 0.88 61.08 -27.95
N ALA A 19 1.51 61.37 -29.09
CA ALA A 19 2.41 60.42 -29.75
C ALA A 19 3.61 60.02 -28.85
N THR A 20 4.17 60.97 -28.09
CA THR A 20 5.28 60.67 -27.16
C THR A 20 4.84 59.78 -25.98
N ILE A 21 3.58 59.89 -25.54
CA ILE A 21 3.00 58.97 -24.55
C ILE A 21 2.80 57.57 -25.16
N GLU A 22 2.25 57.48 -26.37
CA GLU A 22 2.01 56.22 -27.09
C GLU A 22 3.30 55.42 -27.32
N ASP A 23 4.36 56.07 -27.81
CA ASP A 23 5.71 55.49 -27.95
C ASP A 23 6.23 54.89 -26.62
N VAL A 24 6.07 55.63 -25.51
CA VAL A 24 6.53 55.21 -24.18
C VAL A 24 5.69 54.07 -23.62
N GLU A 25 4.38 54.03 -23.91
CA GLU A 25 3.50 52.94 -23.49
C GLU A 25 3.83 51.63 -24.22
N LEU A 26 4.13 51.68 -25.52
CA LEU A 26 4.63 50.55 -26.29
C LEU A 26 5.96 50.03 -25.70
N ASP A 27 6.90 50.93 -25.37
CA ASP A 27 8.20 50.60 -24.78
C ASP A 27 8.07 49.99 -23.37
N VAL A 28 7.04 50.36 -22.60
CA VAL A 28 6.69 49.76 -21.30
C VAL A 28 5.96 48.42 -21.44
N ALA A 29 5.07 48.26 -22.42
CA ALA A 29 4.40 46.99 -22.70
C ALA A 29 5.39 45.92 -23.18
N GLU A 30 6.36 46.30 -24.02
CA GLU A 30 7.42 45.40 -24.47
C GLU A 30 8.38 45.03 -23.32
N LEU A 31 8.69 45.98 -22.44
CA LEU A 31 9.44 45.74 -21.20
C LEU A 31 8.72 44.77 -20.26
N GLU A 32 7.41 44.93 -20.05
CA GLU A 32 6.63 43.99 -19.22
C GLU A 32 6.64 42.58 -19.84
N SER A 33 6.41 42.47 -21.16
CA SER A 33 6.49 41.18 -21.88
C SER A 33 7.86 40.50 -21.72
N LYS A 34 8.95 41.26 -21.80
CA LYS A 34 10.32 40.76 -21.60
C LYS A 34 10.59 40.38 -20.15
N LEU A 35 10.10 41.14 -19.18
CA LEU A 35 10.24 40.86 -17.76
C LEU A 35 9.43 39.62 -17.33
N ASP A 36 8.20 39.45 -17.80
CA ASP A 36 7.38 38.27 -17.52
C ASP A 36 7.98 36.99 -18.13
N LYS A 37 8.61 37.09 -19.31
CA LYS A 37 9.41 36.00 -19.90
C LYS A 37 10.62 35.66 -19.03
N LEU A 38 11.37 36.67 -18.56
CA LEU A 38 12.51 36.47 -17.66
C LEU A 38 12.08 35.84 -16.32
N ILE A 39 10.99 36.31 -15.73
CA ILE A 39 10.43 35.74 -14.48
C ILE A 39 10.04 34.27 -14.68
N LYS A 40 9.44 33.90 -15.82
CA LYS A 40 9.14 32.48 -16.13
C LYS A 40 10.40 31.63 -16.25
N LEU A 41 11.47 32.15 -16.86
CA LEU A 41 12.76 31.46 -16.92
C LEU A 41 13.41 31.33 -15.52
N CYS A 42 13.37 32.37 -14.69
CA CYS A 42 13.86 32.31 -13.31
C CYS A 42 13.05 31.32 -12.45
N ILE A 43 11.72 31.24 -12.64
CA ILE A 43 10.88 30.23 -11.97
C ILE A 43 11.29 28.83 -12.43
N GLY A 44 11.42 28.58 -13.73
CA GLY A 44 11.90 27.28 -14.23
C GLY A 44 13.28 26.88 -13.72
N MET A 45 14.20 27.85 -13.59
CA MET A 45 15.52 27.64 -12.98
C MET A 45 15.44 27.30 -11.48
N ILE A 46 14.56 27.96 -10.73
CA ILE A 46 14.30 27.67 -9.31
C ILE A 46 13.63 26.30 -9.15
N ASP A 47 12.69 25.94 -10.02
CA ASP A 47 12.01 24.65 -9.96
C ASP A 47 12.95 23.49 -10.35
N ALA A 48 13.79 23.68 -11.36
CA ALA A 48 14.87 22.74 -11.69
C ALA A 48 15.90 22.62 -10.54
N GLY A 49 16.31 23.75 -9.95
CA GLY A 49 17.21 23.77 -8.79
C GLY A 49 16.63 23.06 -7.56
N ARG A 50 15.32 23.20 -7.32
CA ARG A 50 14.63 22.48 -6.24
C ARG A 50 14.42 21.01 -6.55
N ALA A 51 14.16 20.62 -7.79
CA ALA A 51 14.15 19.22 -8.21
C ALA A 51 15.52 18.57 -8.04
N TYR A 52 16.59 19.26 -8.45
CA TYR A 52 17.98 18.83 -8.24
C TYR A 52 18.33 18.70 -6.76
N ASN A 53 18.00 19.70 -5.93
CA ASN A 53 18.23 19.65 -4.48
C ASN A 53 17.40 18.56 -3.79
N MET A 54 16.17 18.29 -4.26
CA MET A 54 15.34 17.19 -3.77
C MET A 54 15.95 15.83 -4.14
N ALA A 55 16.36 15.65 -5.40
CA ALA A 55 16.99 14.42 -5.88
C ALA A 55 18.33 14.17 -5.18
N ASN A 56 19.17 15.20 -5.00
CA ASN A 56 20.40 15.10 -4.22
C ASN A 56 20.13 14.81 -2.75
N LYS A 57 19.11 15.45 -2.14
CA LYS A 57 18.72 15.12 -0.76
C LYS A 57 18.21 13.68 -0.65
N GLN A 58 17.48 13.17 -1.65
CA GLN A 58 17.04 11.77 -1.69
C GLN A 58 18.21 10.79 -1.93
N PHE A 59 19.17 11.12 -2.80
CA PHE A 59 20.37 10.32 -3.06
C PHE A 59 21.30 10.28 -1.85
N VAL A 60 21.59 11.45 -1.25
CA VAL A 60 22.34 11.55 0.01
C VAL A 60 21.57 10.92 1.16
N ASN A 61 20.23 10.99 1.19
CA ASN A 61 19.43 10.24 2.16
C ASN A 61 19.39 8.73 1.86
N GLY A 62 19.59 8.27 0.62
CA GLY A 62 19.66 6.85 0.28
C GLY A 62 21.01 6.23 0.64
N ILE A 63 22.11 6.94 0.31
CA ILE A 63 23.46 6.63 0.83
C ILE A 63 23.44 6.72 2.36
N ARG A 64 22.82 7.76 2.93
CA ARG A 64 22.71 7.85 4.39
C ARG A 64 21.87 6.69 4.90
N ASP A 65 20.66 6.40 4.40
CA ASP A 65 19.77 5.31 4.86
C ASP A 65 20.43 3.93 4.79
N LEU A 66 21.33 3.68 3.83
CA LEU A 66 22.20 2.49 3.78
C LEU A 66 23.18 2.41 4.99
N ALA A 67 23.52 3.55 5.59
CA ALA A 67 24.27 3.72 6.84
C ALA A 67 23.39 4.24 8.03
N LEU A 68 22.08 4.47 7.83
CA LEU A 68 21.18 5.14 8.79
C LEU A 68 20.46 4.14 9.67
N GLN A 69 21.23 3.14 10.04
CA GLN A 69 21.28 2.70 11.42
C GLN A 69 21.83 3.83 12.35
N SER A 70 22.16 5.04 11.82
CA SER A 70 22.61 6.26 12.54
C SER A 70 22.01 7.65 12.11
N THR A 71 20.78 8.00 12.56
CA THR A 71 20.11 9.35 12.76
C THR A 71 20.00 10.50 11.67
N LYS A 72 19.03 11.46 11.82
CA LYS A 72 18.47 12.49 10.83
C LYS A 72 18.21 13.90 11.47
N ASP A 73 17.83 15.04 10.84
CA ASP A 73 17.62 15.51 9.43
C ASP A 73 18.26 16.94 9.16
N THR A 74 17.70 18.12 8.72
CA THR A 74 16.37 18.69 8.32
C THR A 74 16.51 19.62 7.06
N MET A 75 16.02 20.86 6.78
CA MET A 75 15.10 21.88 7.38
C MET A 75 14.24 22.62 6.30
N ILE A 76 14.21 23.98 6.18
CA ILE A 76 13.19 24.84 5.50
C ILE A 76 13.80 25.99 4.64
N GLU A 77 13.05 26.56 3.68
CA GLU A 77 13.39 27.68 2.75
C GLU A 77 12.35 28.84 2.80
N VAL A 78 12.69 30.07 2.33
CA VAL A 78 11.83 31.29 2.31
C VAL A 78 11.87 32.02 0.94
N LYS A 79 10.89 32.89 0.65
CA LYS A 79 10.62 33.52 -0.67
C LYS A 79 10.64 35.06 -0.64
N LEU A 80 10.92 35.73 -1.77
CA LEU A 80 10.93 37.19 -1.95
C LEU A 80 10.02 37.66 -3.12
N GLY A 81 9.78 38.97 -3.29
CA GLY A 81 8.89 39.49 -4.34
C GLY A 81 9.25 40.87 -4.91
N PHE A 82 8.92 41.07 -6.20
CA PHE A 82 9.20 42.27 -7.01
C PHE A 82 7.94 42.95 -7.57
N ARG A 83 6.75 42.46 -7.21
CA ARG A 83 5.45 42.75 -7.88
C ARG A 83 4.80 44.11 -7.55
N LEU A 84 5.46 44.99 -6.81
CA LEU A 84 4.80 46.17 -6.20
C LEU A 84 4.77 47.41 -7.10
N ASP A 85 5.86 47.73 -7.81
CA ASP A 85 5.99 49.02 -8.51
C ASP A 85 5.31 49.04 -9.90
N LEU A 86 5.22 47.90 -10.60
CA LEU A 86 4.44 47.79 -11.86
C LEU A 86 2.95 48.10 -11.68
N ARG A 87 2.41 47.84 -10.48
CA ARG A 87 0.99 48.05 -10.17
C ARG A 87 0.61 49.53 -10.22
N LYS A 88 1.43 50.39 -9.60
CA LYS A 88 1.20 51.84 -9.46
C LYS A 88 1.13 52.54 -10.83
N PHE A 89 1.98 52.13 -11.77
CA PHE A 89 1.96 52.65 -13.14
C PHE A 89 0.61 52.36 -13.83
N LYS A 90 0.14 51.11 -13.75
CA LYS A 90 -1.15 50.69 -14.36
C LYS A 90 -2.35 51.36 -13.69
N GLU A 91 -2.31 51.53 -12.38
CA GLU A 91 -3.34 52.28 -11.63
C GLU A 91 -3.38 53.74 -12.09
N THR A 92 -2.24 54.40 -12.27
CA THR A 92 -2.19 55.80 -12.74
C THR A 92 -2.66 55.93 -14.19
N LYS A 93 -2.22 55.04 -15.10
CA LYS A 93 -2.68 55.06 -16.51
C LYS A 93 -4.21 54.99 -16.61
N LYS A 94 -4.86 54.05 -15.92
CA LYS A 94 -6.31 53.88 -15.98
C LYS A 94 -7.10 55.14 -15.58
N HIS A 95 -6.54 55.98 -14.69
CA HIS A 95 -7.15 57.26 -14.31
C HIS A 95 -6.90 58.35 -15.36
N PHE A 96 -5.72 58.36 -16.01
CA PHE A 96 -5.42 59.29 -17.11
C PHE A 96 -6.30 59.04 -18.34
N ASP A 97 -6.51 57.78 -18.73
CA ASP A 97 -7.36 57.40 -19.86
C ASP A 97 -8.82 57.85 -19.61
N LYS A 98 -9.39 57.45 -18.46
CA LYS A 98 -10.77 57.80 -18.06
C LYS A 98 -11.02 59.31 -18.05
N VAL A 99 -10.08 60.10 -17.53
CA VAL A 99 -10.24 61.57 -17.46
C VAL A 99 -9.86 62.27 -18.79
N SER A 100 -9.18 61.59 -19.72
CA SER A 100 -9.15 62.02 -21.13
C SER A 100 -10.55 61.92 -21.76
N GLU A 101 -11.21 60.76 -21.62
CA GLU A 101 -12.53 60.50 -22.21
C GLU A 101 -13.60 61.45 -21.64
N GLU A 102 -13.65 61.61 -20.32
CA GLU A 102 -14.56 62.56 -19.65
C GLU A 102 -14.34 64.01 -20.10
N LYS A 103 -13.10 64.40 -20.38
CA LYS A 103 -12.76 65.73 -20.89
C LYS A 103 -13.25 65.90 -22.32
N GLU A 104 -13.12 64.89 -23.18
CA GLU A 104 -13.58 64.94 -24.56
C GLU A 104 -15.11 65.03 -24.64
N VAL A 105 -15.82 64.23 -23.84
CA VAL A 105 -17.28 64.33 -23.69
C VAL A 105 -17.69 65.72 -23.18
N ALA A 106 -16.96 66.30 -22.22
CA ALA A 106 -17.23 67.66 -21.73
C ALA A 106 -16.93 68.75 -22.78
N LEU A 107 -15.90 68.58 -23.64
CA LEU A 107 -15.60 69.46 -24.76
C LEU A 107 -16.73 69.44 -25.80
N VAL A 108 -17.17 68.24 -26.20
CA VAL A 108 -18.27 68.07 -27.16
C VAL A 108 -19.58 68.62 -26.61
N LYS A 109 -19.95 68.31 -25.34
CA LYS A 109 -21.15 68.86 -24.69
C LYS A 109 -21.12 70.39 -24.70
N ASN A 110 -19.99 71.01 -24.31
CA ASN A 110 -19.85 72.47 -24.26
C ASN A 110 -19.91 73.13 -25.66
N ALA A 111 -19.32 72.51 -26.68
CA ALA A 111 -19.35 73.02 -28.05
C ALA A 111 -20.74 72.94 -28.72
N GLN A 112 -21.59 72.00 -28.29
CA GLN A 112 -22.90 71.74 -28.90
C GLN A 112 -24.07 72.52 -28.25
N VAL A 113 -23.88 73.19 -27.10
CA VAL A 113 -24.99 73.92 -26.45
C VAL A 113 -25.45 75.12 -27.30
N PRO A 114 -26.75 75.23 -27.64
CA PRO A 114 -27.27 76.39 -28.35
C PRO A 114 -27.11 77.68 -27.54
N ARG A 115 -26.56 78.73 -28.17
CA ARG A 115 -26.34 80.06 -27.55
C ARG A 115 -27.60 80.74 -26.99
N SER A 116 -28.80 80.25 -27.34
CA SER A 116 -30.08 80.73 -26.81
C SER A 116 -30.36 80.28 -25.37
N LYS A 117 -29.60 79.33 -24.82
CA LYS A 117 -29.84 78.72 -23.50
C LYS A 117 -28.69 79.01 -22.51
N GLN A 118 -28.62 80.24 -22.02
CA GLN A 118 -27.52 80.70 -21.17
C GLN A 118 -27.20 79.78 -19.96
N HIS A 119 -28.21 79.26 -19.27
CA HIS A 119 -28.03 78.34 -18.13
C HIS A 119 -27.33 77.02 -18.52
N GLU A 120 -27.70 76.41 -19.65
CA GLU A 120 -27.06 75.17 -20.13
C GLU A 120 -25.61 75.43 -20.60
N VAL A 121 -25.33 76.63 -21.12
CA VAL A 121 -23.96 77.07 -21.48
C VAL A 121 -23.09 77.22 -20.23
N GLU A 122 -23.61 77.82 -19.17
CA GLU A 122 -22.89 78.02 -17.90
C GLU A 122 -22.63 76.68 -17.18
N GLU A 123 -23.63 75.79 -17.13
CA GLU A 123 -23.47 74.42 -16.61
C GLU A 123 -22.37 73.66 -17.37
N ALA A 124 -22.45 73.59 -18.71
CA ALA A 124 -21.48 72.88 -19.53
C ALA A 124 -20.07 73.49 -19.42
N THR A 125 -19.96 74.81 -19.26
CA THR A 125 -18.67 75.49 -19.08
C THR A 125 -18.07 75.22 -17.69
N SER A 126 -18.90 75.13 -16.65
CA SER A 126 -18.47 74.76 -15.29
C SER A 126 -17.96 73.32 -15.22
N ILE A 127 -18.68 72.39 -15.86
CA ILE A 127 -18.28 70.98 -16.00
C ILE A 127 -16.94 70.90 -16.74
N LEU A 128 -16.83 71.49 -17.94
CA LEU A 128 -15.59 71.49 -18.73
C LEU A 128 -14.41 72.10 -17.98
N THR A 129 -14.61 73.19 -17.24
CA THR A 129 -13.55 73.82 -16.42
C THR A 129 -13.08 72.89 -15.30
N THR A 130 -14.00 72.14 -14.69
CA THR A 130 -13.68 71.16 -13.63
C THR A 130 -12.92 69.96 -14.19
N THR A 131 -13.40 69.35 -15.29
CA THR A 131 -12.73 68.20 -15.92
C THR A 131 -11.36 68.58 -16.50
N ARG A 132 -11.20 69.80 -17.06
CA ARG A 132 -9.88 70.31 -17.50
C ARG A 132 -8.88 70.46 -16.34
N LYS A 133 -9.32 70.84 -15.14
CA LYS A 133 -8.45 70.87 -13.95
C LYS A 133 -8.07 69.45 -13.51
N CYS A 134 -9.04 68.53 -13.46
CA CYS A 134 -8.80 67.13 -13.11
C CYS A 134 -7.81 66.45 -14.06
N PHE A 135 -8.02 66.61 -15.38
CA PHE A 135 -7.12 66.13 -16.43
C PHE A 135 -5.68 66.62 -16.23
N ARG A 136 -5.49 67.93 -15.96
CA ARG A 136 -4.14 68.50 -15.76
C ARG A 136 -3.42 67.91 -14.57
N HIS A 137 -4.08 67.70 -13.44
CA HIS A 137 -3.43 67.05 -12.28
C HIS A 137 -3.01 65.61 -12.60
N ILE A 138 -3.94 64.80 -13.12
CA ILE A 138 -3.68 63.37 -13.40
C ILE A 138 -2.66 63.18 -14.53
N ALA A 139 -2.62 64.08 -15.52
CA ALA A 139 -1.62 64.05 -16.59
C ALA A 139 -0.21 64.41 -16.08
N LEU A 140 -0.09 65.35 -15.13
CA LEU A 140 1.19 65.64 -14.46
C LEU A 140 1.66 64.43 -13.63
N ASP A 141 0.76 63.80 -12.87
CA ASP A 141 1.07 62.58 -12.10
C ASP A 141 1.49 61.42 -13.02
N TYR A 142 0.83 61.24 -14.17
CA TYR A 142 1.17 60.19 -15.12
C TYR A 142 2.56 60.40 -15.75
N VAL A 143 2.86 61.64 -16.18
CA VAL A 143 4.18 62.03 -16.68
C VAL A 143 5.27 61.88 -15.60
N LEU A 144 4.95 62.13 -14.33
CA LEU A 144 5.85 61.87 -13.21
C LEU A 144 6.14 60.37 -13.05
N GLN A 145 5.12 59.50 -13.05
CA GLN A 145 5.32 58.04 -12.95
C GLN A 145 6.11 57.48 -14.14
N ILE A 146 5.87 57.95 -15.36
CA ILE A 146 6.66 57.62 -16.56
C ILE A 146 8.14 57.95 -16.37
N ASN A 147 8.44 59.19 -15.97
CA ASN A 147 9.81 59.66 -15.80
C ASN A 147 10.54 58.91 -14.66
N VAL A 148 9.83 58.58 -13.57
CA VAL A 148 10.36 57.75 -12.47
C VAL A 148 10.63 56.31 -12.95
N LEU A 149 9.71 55.68 -13.66
CA LEU A 149 9.87 54.31 -14.19
C LEU A 149 11.08 54.22 -15.14
N GLN A 150 11.22 55.16 -16.08
CA GLN A 150 12.38 55.21 -16.97
C GLN A 150 13.71 55.34 -16.20
N SER A 151 13.74 56.14 -15.12
CA SER A 151 14.96 56.33 -14.32
C SER A 151 15.39 55.06 -13.58
N LYS A 152 14.45 54.27 -13.05
CA LYS A 152 14.71 53.04 -12.30
C LYS A 152 15.00 51.82 -13.19
N ARG A 153 14.44 51.75 -14.41
CA ARG A 153 14.54 50.60 -15.32
C ARG A 153 15.96 50.02 -15.43
N ARG A 154 16.97 50.87 -15.61
CA ARG A 154 18.37 50.42 -15.77
C ARG A 154 19.04 50.01 -14.46
N SER A 155 18.79 50.72 -13.36
CA SER A 155 19.45 50.43 -12.08
C SER A 155 18.94 49.13 -11.46
N GLU A 156 17.65 48.84 -11.53
CA GLU A 156 17.11 47.62 -10.92
C GLU A 156 17.53 46.35 -11.69
N ILE A 157 17.57 46.39 -13.02
CA ILE A 157 18.08 45.26 -13.83
C ILE A 157 19.55 44.97 -13.46
N LEU A 158 20.40 46.00 -13.39
CA LEU A 158 21.81 45.83 -13.03
C LEU A 158 22.00 45.32 -11.60
N LYS A 159 21.21 45.79 -10.63
CA LYS A 159 21.20 45.24 -9.25
C LYS A 159 20.85 43.75 -9.24
N SER A 160 19.79 43.35 -9.95
CA SER A 160 19.38 41.93 -10.01
C SER A 160 20.45 41.05 -10.65
N MET A 161 21.07 41.49 -11.74
CA MET A 161 22.17 40.76 -12.37
C MET A 161 23.40 40.65 -11.45
N LEU A 162 23.79 41.75 -10.81
CA LEU A 162 24.94 41.77 -9.89
C LEU A 162 24.70 40.88 -8.66
N SER A 163 23.49 40.89 -8.10
CA SER A 163 23.10 40.01 -6.98
C SER A 163 23.13 38.53 -7.38
N PHE A 164 22.73 38.19 -8.60
CA PHE A 164 22.82 36.83 -9.15
C PHE A 164 24.27 36.38 -9.33
N MET A 165 25.13 37.25 -9.87
CA MET A 165 26.56 36.98 -10.05
C MET A 165 27.28 36.75 -8.71
N TYR A 166 27.01 37.56 -7.69
CA TYR A 166 27.57 37.36 -6.35
C TYR A 166 27.07 36.05 -5.70
N ALA A 167 25.76 35.73 -5.81
CA ALA A 167 25.23 34.48 -5.29
C ALA A 167 25.91 33.25 -5.92
N HIS A 168 26.13 33.26 -7.24
CA HIS A 168 26.87 32.21 -7.94
C HIS A 168 28.34 32.14 -7.48
N LEU A 169 29.03 33.27 -7.37
CA LEU A 169 30.42 33.33 -6.93
C LEU A 169 30.59 32.73 -5.51
N THR A 170 29.72 33.12 -4.58
CA THR A 170 29.73 32.58 -3.20
C THR A 170 29.44 31.08 -3.18
N PHE A 171 28.46 30.60 -3.95
CA PHE A 171 28.13 29.17 -4.04
C PHE A 171 29.31 28.33 -4.53
N PHE A 172 29.97 28.74 -5.62
CA PHE A 172 31.11 28.00 -6.17
C PHE A 172 32.35 28.08 -5.27
N HIS A 173 32.61 29.21 -4.59
CA HIS A 173 33.72 29.32 -3.65
C HIS A 173 33.52 28.39 -2.44
N GLN A 174 32.35 28.45 -1.80
CA GLN A 174 32.02 27.57 -0.66
C GLN A 174 32.08 26.08 -1.04
N GLY A 175 31.61 25.72 -2.23
CA GLY A 175 31.74 24.35 -2.75
C GLY A 175 33.19 23.92 -2.94
N TYR A 176 34.03 24.79 -3.52
CA TYR A 176 35.46 24.52 -3.72
C TYR A 176 36.22 24.33 -2.40
N ASP A 177 35.96 25.19 -1.40
CA ASP A 177 36.58 25.10 -0.08
C ASP A 177 36.24 23.75 0.59
N LEU A 178 34.95 23.39 0.62
CA LEU A 178 34.46 22.12 1.18
C LEU A 178 35.06 20.89 0.48
N PHE A 179 35.17 20.88 -0.85
CA PHE A 179 35.79 19.77 -1.57
C PHE A 179 37.31 19.70 -1.36
N SER A 180 37.98 20.83 -1.15
CA SER A 180 39.41 20.88 -0.81
C SER A 180 39.68 20.29 0.59
N GLU A 181 38.81 20.59 1.57
CA GLU A 181 38.87 19.99 2.91
C GLU A 181 38.59 18.48 2.92
N LEU A 182 37.73 17.98 2.02
CA LEU A 182 37.41 16.55 1.90
C LEU A 182 38.49 15.72 1.17
N GLN A 183 39.37 16.35 0.39
CA GLN A 183 40.35 15.66 -0.46
C GLN A 183 41.27 14.67 0.30
N PRO A 184 41.80 14.96 1.52
CA PRO A 184 42.61 14.02 2.28
C PRO A 184 41.81 12.79 2.73
N LEU A 185 40.54 12.98 3.11
CA LEU A 185 39.65 11.91 3.58
C LEU A 185 39.24 10.98 2.42
N MET A 186 38.99 11.54 1.23
CA MET A 186 38.79 10.76 0.01
C MET A 186 40.01 9.89 -0.32
N LYS A 187 41.23 10.41 -0.14
CA LYS A 187 42.44 9.60 -0.32
C LYS A 187 42.52 8.46 0.70
N GLN A 188 42.29 8.75 1.98
CA GLN A 188 42.32 7.72 3.03
C GLN A 188 41.30 6.59 2.77
N LEU A 189 40.09 6.92 2.27
CA LEU A 189 39.10 5.92 1.88
C LEU A 189 39.55 5.07 0.69
N SER A 190 40.29 5.64 -0.27
CA SER A 190 40.91 4.87 -1.37
C SER A 190 41.97 3.91 -0.84
N ASP A 191 42.90 4.41 -0.01
CA ASP A 191 43.97 3.62 0.59
C ASP A 191 43.39 2.45 1.44
N GLN A 192 42.26 2.66 2.12
CA GLN A 192 41.50 1.62 2.84
C GLN A 192 40.79 0.61 1.93
N LEU A 193 40.20 1.07 0.81
CA LEU A 193 39.53 0.20 -0.15
C LEU A 193 40.52 -0.75 -0.84
N ASP A 194 41.68 -0.25 -1.25
CA ASP A 194 42.73 -1.06 -1.88
C ASP A 194 43.23 -2.16 -0.92
N GLN A 195 43.40 -1.86 0.37
CA GLN A 195 43.76 -2.85 1.39
C GLN A 195 42.66 -3.93 1.54
N LEU A 196 41.38 -3.54 1.62
CA LEU A 196 40.26 -4.49 1.72
C LEU A 196 40.14 -5.40 0.49
N VAL A 197 40.48 -4.90 -0.71
CA VAL A 197 40.54 -5.71 -1.94
C VAL A 197 41.69 -6.73 -1.88
N VAL A 198 42.86 -6.34 -1.37
CA VAL A 198 44.00 -7.25 -1.17
C VAL A 198 43.66 -8.36 -0.16
N ASP A 199 43.04 -8.00 0.96
CA ASP A 199 42.66 -8.96 2.01
C ASP A 199 41.56 -9.92 1.50
N SER A 200 40.53 -9.42 0.81
CA SER A 200 39.51 -10.26 0.18
C SER A 200 40.11 -11.22 -0.87
N ALA A 201 41.09 -10.76 -1.66
CA ALA A 201 41.80 -11.59 -2.63
C ALA A 201 42.78 -12.60 -1.97
N LYS A 202 43.16 -12.41 -0.71
CA LYS A 202 43.87 -13.41 0.10
C LYS A 202 42.89 -14.44 0.65
N ASP A 203 41.85 -14.00 1.35
CA ASP A 203 40.84 -14.89 1.95
C ASP A 203 40.19 -15.79 0.91
N LYS A 204 39.93 -15.27 -0.30
CA LYS A 204 39.46 -16.08 -1.44
C LYS A 204 40.44 -17.23 -1.77
N ARG A 205 41.74 -16.96 -1.88
CA ARG A 205 42.75 -17.99 -2.19
C ARG A 205 42.88 -19.01 -1.07
N ASP A 206 42.85 -18.57 0.19
CA ASP A 206 42.89 -19.45 1.35
C ASP A 206 41.64 -20.36 1.39
N MET A 207 40.48 -19.87 0.95
CA MET A 207 39.25 -20.66 0.79
C MET A 207 39.26 -21.60 -0.42
N GLU A 208 39.81 -21.18 -1.56
CA GLU A 208 40.02 -22.04 -2.73
C GLU A 208 41.00 -23.19 -2.43
N GLN A 209 42.07 -22.93 -1.65
CA GLN A 209 42.99 -23.96 -1.16
C GLN A 209 42.31 -24.93 -0.19
N LYS A 210 41.49 -24.45 0.76
CA LYS A 210 40.68 -25.30 1.65
C LYS A 210 39.72 -26.18 0.85
N HIS A 211 39.02 -25.61 -0.14
CA HIS A 211 38.11 -26.35 -1.03
C HIS A 211 38.84 -27.47 -1.78
N SER A 212 39.98 -27.18 -2.42
CA SER A 212 40.81 -28.18 -3.10
C SER A 212 41.30 -29.29 -2.15
N THR A 213 41.65 -28.93 -0.91
CA THR A 213 42.09 -29.89 0.12
C THR A 213 40.97 -30.81 0.57
N ILE A 214 39.73 -30.32 0.68
CA ILE A 214 38.55 -31.13 1.03
C ILE A 214 38.18 -32.04 -0.15
N GLN A 215 38.11 -31.48 -1.37
CA GLN A 215 37.82 -32.24 -2.59
C GLN A 215 38.80 -33.39 -2.83
N GLN A 216 40.08 -33.22 -2.49
CA GLN A 216 41.06 -34.32 -2.52
C GLN A 216 40.80 -35.37 -1.45
N LYS A 217 40.38 -35.01 -0.23
CA LYS A 217 40.04 -35.98 0.82
C LYS A 217 38.81 -36.81 0.45
N ASP A 218 37.77 -36.18 -0.07
CA ASP A 218 36.52 -36.86 -0.44
C ASP A 218 36.74 -37.91 -1.54
N LEU A 219 37.70 -37.69 -2.45
CA LEU A 219 38.09 -38.63 -3.50
C LEU A 219 38.77 -39.92 -2.99
N PHE A 220 39.29 -39.95 -1.76
CA PHE A 220 39.97 -41.12 -1.18
C PHE A 220 39.13 -41.84 -0.12
N ASN A 221 37.91 -41.40 0.16
CA ASN A 221 37.19 -41.77 1.39
C ASN A 221 35.96 -42.66 1.13
N GLU A 222 36.17 -43.91 0.68
CA GLU A 222 35.12 -44.94 0.80
C GLU A 222 34.89 -45.30 2.27
N ASP A 223 33.78 -44.83 2.86
CA ASP A 223 33.12 -45.29 4.11
C ASP A 223 33.97 -45.45 5.40
N THR A 224 35.28 -45.17 5.38
CA THR A 224 36.25 -45.70 6.37
C THR A 224 36.79 -44.65 7.35
N LYS A 225 35.90 -43.80 7.90
CA LYS A 225 36.06 -43.21 9.26
C LYS A 225 34.82 -42.41 9.70
N LEU A 226 33.84 -43.12 10.27
CA LEU A 226 32.84 -42.48 11.14
C LEU A 226 33.47 -42.35 12.54
N GLU A 227 33.93 -41.15 12.89
CA GLU A 227 34.57 -40.89 14.19
C GLU A 227 33.51 -40.81 15.30
N TYR A 228 33.24 -41.95 15.95
CA TYR A 228 32.33 -42.07 17.10
C TYR A 228 32.97 -41.51 18.38
N ASN A 229 33.20 -40.20 18.44
CA ASN A 229 33.68 -39.54 19.66
C ASN A 229 32.56 -39.49 20.71
N VAL A 230 32.61 -40.45 21.65
CA VAL A 230 31.70 -40.55 22.81
C VAL A 230 31.82 -39.31 23.72
N ASP A 231 33.00 -38.69 23.74
CA ASP A 231 33.34 -37.56 24.60
C ASP A 231 33.52 -36.26 23.78
N THR A 232 32.44 -35.75 23.17
CA THR A 232 32.41 -34.37 22.65
C THR A 232 31.60 -33.45 23.55
N GLU A 233 32.08 -32.21 23.74
CA GLU A 233 31.52 -31.22 24.68
C GLU A 233 30.04 -30.86 24.44
N ASN A 234 29.50 -31.19 23.26
CA ASN A 234 28.11 -30.93 22.88
C ASN A 234 27.10 -32.02 23.32
N GLY A 235 27.53 -33.14 23.88
CA GLY A 235 26.63 -34.22 24.35
C GLY A 235 25.85 -34.95 23.24
N ILE A 236 26.35 -34.91 22.00
CA ILE A 236 25.74 -35.58 20.83
C ILE A 236 26.50 -36.89 20.55
N ALA A 237 25.87 -38.04 20.78
CA ALA A 237 26.53 -39.34 20.64
C ALA A 237 26.62 -39.84 19.18
N MET A 238 25.70 -39.40 18.32
CA MET A 238 25.72 -39.60 16.86
C MET A 238 24.72 -38.67 16.19
N GLU A 239 25.00 -38.23 14.96
CA GLU A 239 24.01 -37.58 14.10
C GLU A 239 24.19 -37.93 12.61
N GLY A 240 23.16 -37.69 11.79
CA GLY A 240 23.18 -37.98 10.36
C GLY A 240 21.78 -38.21 9.75
N TYR A 241 21.72 -38.45 8.44
CA TYR A 241 20.45 -38.77 7.77
C TYR A 241 20.05 -40.24 7.95
N LEU A 242 18.76 -40.47 8.23
CA LEU A 242 18.11 -41.78 8.16
C LEU A 242 16.74 -41.66 7.48
N PHE A 243 16.27 -42.75 6.88
CA PHE A 243 14.87 -42.90 6.46
C PHE A 243 14.05 -43.53 7.58
N LYS A 244 12.96 -42.87 8.01
CA LYS A 244 12.01 -43.41 9.01
C LYS A 244 10.72 -43.89 8.34
N ARG A 245 10.21 -45.04 8.76
CA ARG A 245 8.87 -45.53 8.38
C ARG A 245 7.79 -44.79 9.18
N ALA A 246 6.72 -44.38 8.51
CA ALA A 246 5.53 -43.81 9.13
C ALA A 246 4.69 -44.91 9.79
N SER A 247 4.01 -44.56 10.89
CA SER A 247 3.13 -45.45 11.66
C SER A 247 1.67 -45.40 11.19
N ASN A 248 1.40 -44.74 10.06
CA ASN A 248 0.08 -44.67 9.43
C ASN A 248 -0.19 -45.91 8.57
N ALA A 249 -1.45 -46.12 8.16
CA ALA A 249 -1.85 -47.26 7.33
C ALA A 249 -1.03 -47.41 6.04
N PHE A 250 -0.60 -46.28 5.46
CA PHE A 250 0.18 -46.20 4.22
C PHE A 250 1.68 -46.46 4.39
N LYS A 251 2.21 -46.58 5.63
CA LYS A 251 3.59 -46.99 5.97
C LYS A 251 4.72 -46.27 5.20
N SER A 252 4.52 -45.00 4.82
CA SER A 252 5.44 -44.27 3.93
C SER A 252 6.81 -43.97 4.57
N TRP A 253 7.86 -43.85 3.75
CA TRP A 253 9.24 -43.65 4.21
C TRP A 253 9.71 -42.21 4.03
N ASN A 254 10.39 -41.65 5.03
CA ASN A 254 10.75 -40.23 5.10
C ASN A 254 12.19 -40.03 5.56
N ARG A 255 13.06 -39.41 4.73
CA ARG A 255 14.43 -39.03 5.14
C ARG A 255 14.40 -37.83 6.09
N ARG A 256 15.11 -37.89 7.20
CA ARG A 256 15.22 -36.81 8.22
C ARG A 256 16.64 -36.78 8.78
N TRP A 257 17.07 -35.65 9.34
CA TRP A 257 18.31 -35.57 10.12
C TRP A 257 18.01 -36.05 11.53
N PHE A 258 18.68 -37.11 11.97
CA PHE A 258 18.56 -37.66 13.32
C PHE A 258 19.77 -37.26 14.15
N SER A 259 19.56 -37.12 15.45
CA SER A 259 20.65 -37.09 16.43
C SER A 259 20.28 -37.86 17.70
N ILE A 260 21.32 -38.36 18.39
CA ILE A 260 21.23 -38.97 19.71
C ILE A 260 21.81 -37.97 20.70
N GLN A 261 20.97 -37.43 21.58
CA GLN A 261 21.31 -36.33 22.49
C GLN A 261 20.68 -36.60 23.85
N ASN A 262 21.44 -36.47 24.94
CA ASN A 262 20.94 -36.60 26.33
C ASN A 262 20.04 -37.83 26.55
N SER A 263 20.46 -38.99 26.05
CA SER A 263 19.71 -40.26 26.14
C SER A 263 18.32 -40.28 25.47
N GLN A 264 18.09 -39.36 24.52
CA GLN A 264 16.92 -39.30 23.64
C GLN A 264 17.29 -39.54 22.17
N LEU A 265 16.34 -40.02 21.38
CA LEU A 265 16.43 -40.09 19.91
C LEU A 265 15.50 -39.05 19.30
N VAL A 266 16.06 -38.10 18.56
CA VAL A 266 15.36 -36.92 18.02
C VAL A 266 15.61 -36.76 16.51
N TYR A 267 14.73 -36.06 15.79
CA TYR A 267 14.98 -35.66 14.40
C TYR A 267 14.52 -34.24 14.05
N GLN A 268 15.12 -33.67 12.99
CA GLN A 268 14.69 -32.43 12.31
C GLN A 268 14.23 -32.73 10.87
N LYS A 269 13.36 -31.89 10.27
CA LYS A 269 12.97 -32.03 8.85
C LYS A 269 13.81 -31.11 7.96
N LYS A 270 14.09 -29.89 8.41
CA LYS A 270 15.00 -28.90 7.85
C LYS A 270 15.92 -28.35 8.95
N PHE A 271 17.05 -27.77 8.55
CA PHE A 271 17.97 -27.10 9.49
C PHE A 271 17.26 -25.99 10.27
N LYS A 272 17.47 -25.94 11.59
CA LYS A 272 16.76 -25.07 12.56
C LYS A 272 15.27 -25.40 12.83
N ASP A 273 14.73 -26.53 12.37
CA ASP A 273 13.43 -27.01 12.86
C ASP A 273 13.49 -27.38 14.35
N ASN A 274 12.35 -27.29 15.03
CA ASN A 274 12.18 -27.85 16.37
C ASN A 274 12.44 -29.38 16.36
N LEU A 275 13.30 -29.84 17.26
CA LEU A 275 13.62 -31.26 17.43
C LEU A 275 12.36 -32.07 17.76
N THR A 276 12.02 -33.04 16.91
CA THR A 276 10.91 -33.97 17.13
C THR A 276 11.43 -35.20 17.85
N VAL A 277 11.01 -35.40 19.11
CA VAL A 277 11.39 -36.56 19.90
C VAL A 277 10.69 -37.82 19.39
N VAL A 278 11.48 -38.84 19.05
CA VAL A 278 10.99 -40.18 18.65
C VAL A 278 10.91 -41.08 19.88
N VAL A 279 11.95 -41.01 20.71
CA VAL A 279 12.11 -41.76 21.96
C VAL A 279 12.52 -40.78 23.04
N GLU A 280 11.66 -40.65 24.06
CA GLU A 280 11.84 -39.73 25.20
C GLU A 280 12.84 -40.25 26.24
N ASP A 281 13.04 -41.58 26.29
CA ASP A 281 14.00 -42.26 27.15
C ASP A 281 14.51 -43.55 26.47
N LEU A 282 15.79 -43.57 26.09
CA LEU A 282 16.41 -44.74 25.47
C LEU A 282 16.60 -45.92 26.45
N ARG A 283 16.63 -45.73 27.77
CA ARG A 283 16.86 -46.82 28.75
C ARG A 283 15.87 -47.96 28.61
N LEU A 284 14.62 -47.63 28.33
CA LEU A 284 13.53 -48.61 28.20
C LEU A 284 13.43 -49.21 26.78
N CYS A 285 14.39 -48.93 25.90
CA CYS A 285 14.35 -49.34 24.50
C CYS A 285 15.28 -50.52 24.21
N THR A 286 14.91 -51.29 23.18
CA THR A 286 15.78 -52.27 22.53
C THR A 286 15.96 -51.89 21.06
N VAL A 287 17.12 -52.19 20.48
CA VAL A 287 17.39 -52.00 19.05
C VAL A 287 17.82 -53.31 18.42
N LYS A 288 17.22 -53.64 17.28
CA LYS A 288 17.44 -54.89 16.54
C LYS A 288 17.55 -54.63 15.03
N PRO A 289 18.32 -55.42 14.27
CA PRO A 289 18.18 -55.48 12.82
C PRO A 289 16.76 -55.94 12.45
N VAL A 290 16.29 -55.59 11.25
CA VAL A 290 15.05 -56.15 10.68
C VAL A 290 15.30 -56.59 9.25
N GLU A 291 15.00 -57.86 8.99
CA GLU A 291 15.25 -58.53 7.71
C GLU A 291 13.93 -58.87 6.99
N ASP A 292 12.82 -58.96 7.72
CA ASP A 292 11.45 -59.23 7.22
C ASP A 292 10.79 -58.05 6.46
N ILE A 293 11.59 -57.13 5.92
CA ILE A 293 11.13 -55.93 5.20
C ILE A 293 11.91 -55.81 3.90
N GLU A 294 11.21 -55.59 2.78
CA GLU A 294 11.75 -55.47 1.41
C GLU A 294 12.91 -54.47 1.23
N ARG A 295 13.15 -53.59 2.20
CA ARG A 295 14.17 -52.55 2.15
C ARG A 295 15.44 -52.98 2.90
N ARG A 296 16.56 -53.01 2.16
CA ARG A 296 17.90 -53.22 2.73
C ARG A 296 18.25 -52.19 3.80
N PHE A 297 19.14 -52.58 4.71
CA PHE A 297 19.72 -51.75 5.78
C PHE A 297 18.70 -51.25 6.83
N CYS A 298 17.61 -51.99 7.06
CA CYS A 298 16.63 -51.68 8.10
C CYS A 298 17.06 -52.14 9.51
N PHE A 299 16.62 -51.37 10.50
CA PHE A 299 16.65 -51.67 11.93
C PHE A 299 15.42 -51.10 12.63
N GLU A 300 15.05 -51.64 13.78
CA GLU A 300 13.92 -51.16 14.59
C GLU A 300 14.39 -50.84 16.00
N VAL A 301 14.02 -49.65 16.48
CA VAL A 301 14.08 -49.28 17.90
C VAL A 301 12.69 -49.48 18.49
N VAL A 302 12.57 -50.33 19.50
CA VAL A 302 11.33 -50.67 20.19
C VAL A 302 11.36 -50.08 21.60
N SER A 303 10.45 -49.15 21.90
CA SER A 303 10.15 -48.68 23.26
C SER A 303 8.86 -49.34 23.79
N PRO A 304 8.52 -49.19 25.08
CA PRO A 304 7.28 -49.73 25.64
C PRO A 304 5.99 -49.14 25.05
N THR A 305 6.07 -47.99 24.36
CA THR A 305 4.91 -47.25 23.84
C THR A 305 4.92 -47.08 22.31
N LYS A 306 6.08 -47.21 21.66
CA LYS A 306 6.27 -46.96 20.22
C LYS A 306 7.37 -47.88 19.67
N SER A 307 7.13 -48.54 18.54
CA SER A 307 8.22 -49.07 17.71
C SER A 307 8.49 -48.15 16.52
N CYS A 308 9.77 -48.02 16.15
CA CYS A 308 10.23 -47.15 15.08
C CYS A 308 11.23 -47.88 14.18
N VAL A 309 10.76 -48.28 12.99
CA VAL A 309 11.62 -48.82 11.94
C VAL A 309 12.30 -47.69 11.19
N MET A 310 13.62 -47.80 11.06
CA MET A 310 14.49 -46.87 10.35
C MET A 310 15.41 -47.63 9.39
N GLN A 311 15.91 -46.92 8.39
CA GLN A 311 16.78 -47.42 7.33
C GLN A 311 17.98 -46.49 7.18
N ALA A 312 19.18 -47.08 7.18
CA ALA A 312 20.43 -46.40 6.90
C ALA A 312 20.80 -46.50 5.40
N ASP A 313 21.74 -45.65 4.96
CA ASP A 313 22.14 -45.60 3.53
C ASP A 313 23.18 -46.67 3.15
N SER A 314 23.98 -47.19 4.11
CA SER A 314 24.90 -48.32 3.93
C SER A 314 24.83 -49.33 5.10
N GLU A 315 25.38 -50.54 4.92
CA GLU A 315 25.47 -51.53 6.02
C GLU A 315 26.41 -51.07 7.13
N ASN A 316 27.52 -50.41 6.79
CA ASN A 316 28.43 -49.81 7.77
C ASN A 316 27.70 -48.77 8.62
N LEU A 317 26.90 -47.90 7.97
CA LEU A 317 26.03 -46.95 8.66
C LEU A 317 24.97 -47.65 9.52
N ARG A 318 24.35 -48.75 9.05
CA ARG A 318 23.40 -49.53 9.88
C ARG A 318 24.06 -50.03 11.16
N GLN A 319 25.22 -50.67 11.05
CA GLN A 319 25.95 -51.20 12.21
C GLN A 319 26.40 -50.08 13.15
N ALA A 320 26.88 -48.94 12.61
CA ALA A 320 27.23 -47.77 13.40
C ALA A 320 26.04 -47.19 14.18
N TRP A 321 24.88 -47.01 13.53
CA TRP A 321 23.66 -46.52 14.18
C TRP A 321 23.11 -47.49 15.24
N ILE A 322 23.08 -48.80 14.96
CA ILE A 322 22.68 -49.81 15.95
C ILE A 322 23.62 -49.75 17.16
N LYS A 323 24.94 -49.72 16.95
CA LYS A 323 25.95 -49.67 18.02
C LYS A 323 25.89 -48.36 18.82
N ALA A 324 25.66 -47.22 18.17
CA ALA A 324 25.51 -45.93 18.85
C ALA A 324 24.26 -45.91 19.75
N VAL A 325 23.13 -46.45 19.26
CA VAL A 325 21.91 -46.62 20.08
C VAL A 325 22.16 -47.59 21.23
N GLN A 326 22.78 -48.75 21.02
CA GLN A 326 23.15 -49.69 22.09
C GLN A 326 24.06 -49.05 23.15
N ASN A 327 25.07 -48.30 22.73
CA ASN A 327 25.97 -47.57 23.63
C ASN A 327 25.22 -46.50 24.44
N SER A 328 24.32 -45.74 23.81
CA SER A 328 23.51 -44.72 24.49
C SER A 328 22.56 -45.34 25.53
N ILE A 329 21.88 -46.45 25.18
CA ILE A 329 21.08 -47.25 26.12
C ILE A 329 21.94 -47.68 27.31
N ALA A 330 23.13 -48.25 27.05
CA ALA A 330 24.03 -48.72 28.09
C ALA A 330 24.59 -47.60 28.97
N THR A 331 24.85 -46.40 28.43
CA THR A 331 25.28 -45.23 29.21
C THR A 331 24.17 -44.73 30.10
N ALA A 332 22.96 -44.60 29.58
CA ALA A 332 21.79 -44.16 30.35
C ALA A 332 21.42 -45.13 31.50
N PHE A 333 21.77 -46.41 31.40
CA PHE A 333 21.71 -47.35 32.53
C PHE A 333 22.78 -47.14 33.61
N ARG A 334 23.95 -46.57 33.27
CA ARG A 334 25.06 -46.33 34.22
C ARG A 334 24.92 -45.02 35.01
N GLU A 335 24.15 -44.06 34.49
CA GLU A 335 23.86 -42.76 35.16
C GLU A 335 22.99 -42.91 36.43
N ASN A 336 22.50 -44.12 36.71
CA ASN A 336 21.57 -44.42 37.80
C ASN A 336 22.24 -44.51 39.20
N GLY A 337 23.29 -43.70 39.42
CA GLY A 337 24.17 -43.76 40.60
C GLY A 337 24.12 -42.56 41.56
N GLU A 338 23.69 -41.38 41.10
CA GLU A 338 23.59 -40.17 41.94
C GLU A 338 22.19 -39.54 41.84
N GLU A 339 21.61 -39.14 42.98
CA GLU A 339 20.33 -38.40 42.99
C GLU A 339 20.53 -36.96 42.49
N PRO A 340 19.59 -36.40 41.69
CA PRO A 340 19.62 -34.99 41.35
C PRO A 340 19.34 -34.13 42.61
N PRO A 341 20.22 -33.19 42.98
CA PRO A 341 20.05 -32.40 44.20
C PRO A 341 18.84 -31.47 44.10
N LYS A 342 17.95 -31.55 45.10
CA LYS A 342 16.88 -30.57 45.30
C LYS A 342 17.50 -29.23 45.68
N LEU A 343 17.20 -28.16 44.93
CA LEU A 343 17.48 -26.78 45.33
C LEU A 343 16.28 -25.87 45.10
N ASP A 344 16.07 -24.96 46.04
CA ASP A 344 14.82 -24.22 46.23
C ASP A 344 14.73 -22.89 45.49
N LYS A 345 13.48 -22.39 45.39
CA LYS A 345 13.21 -20.99 45.03
C LYS A 345 13.73 -20.04 46.13
N LYS A 346 14.64 -19.11 45.79
CA LYS A 346 14.48 -17.67 46.09
C LYS A 346 15.56 -16.78 45.46
N SER A 347 15.31 -15.47 45.52
CA SER A 347 15.98 -14.41 44.77
C SER A 347 16.68 -13.38 45.67
N SER A 348 17.90 -12.98 45.32
CA SER A 348 18.49 -11.65 45.59
C SER A 348 19.68 -11.41 44.64
N ALA A 349 20.17 -10.17 44.56
CA ALA A 349 21.02 -9.68 43.46
C ALA A 349 22.42 -9.20 43.92
N SER A 350 23.19 -8.66 42.96
CA SER A 350 24.52 -8.02 43.05
C SER A 350 25.73 -8.99 43.05
N LEU A 351 26.86 -8.71 42.38
CA LEU A 351 27.38 -7.42 41.90
C LEU A 351 28.35 -7.55 40.67
N GLY A 352 28.13 -6.76 39.60
CA GLY A 352 29.12 -6.42 38.55
C GLY A 352 29.51 -7.50 37.50
N SER A 353 30.05 -7.17 36.32
CA SER A 353 30.11 -5.87 35.60
C SER A 353 30.48 -6.10 34.11
N LEU A 354 30.33 -5.06 33.27
CA LEU A 354 30.81 -4.92 31.88
C LEU A 354 30.16 -5.80 30.79
N ASP A 355 29.07 -5.25 30.24
CA ASP A 355 28.83 -4.96 28.81
C ASP A 355 29.37 -5.95 27.74
N SER A 356 28.43 -6.58 27.02
CA SER A 356 28.62 -7.13 25.68
C SER A 356 27.26 -7.19 24.99
N GLY A 357 27.22 -6.88 23.68
CA GLY A 357 26.00 -6.52 22.96
C GLY A 357 24.92 -7.61 22.95
N ALA A 358 23.66 -7.18 23.05
CA ALA A 358 22.50 -8.06 22.98
C ALA A 358 22.32 -8.63 21.56
N GLU A 359 22.83 -9.85 21.32
CA GLU A 359 22.56 -10.57 20.08
C GLU A 359 21.05 -10.71 19.85
N THR A 360 20.60 -10.29 18.66
CA THR A 360 19.19 -10.38 18.28
C THR A 360 18.84 -11.85 18.07
N ARG A 361 18.18 -12.45 19.08
CA ARG A 361 17.65 -13.81 19.02
C ARG A 361 16.85 -14.01 17.74
N SER A 362 17.38 -14.82 16.83
CA SER A 362 16.71 -15.23 15.59
C SER A 362 15.29 -15.71 15.93
N LEU A 363 14.29 -14.96 15.45
CA LEU A 363 12.89 -15.21 15.77
C LEU A 363 12.52 -16.63 15.36
N LYS A 364 12.00 -17.41 16.32
CA LYS A 364 11.39 -18.70 16.04
C LYS A 364 10.21 -18.47 15.08
N ALA A 365 9.95 -19.40 14.19
CA ALA A 365 8.71 -19.38 13.41
C ALA A 365 7.52 -19.52 14.38
N GLU A 366 6.90 -18.39 14.72
CA GLU A 366 5.83 -18.34 15.71
C GLU A 366 4.61 -19.12 15.24
N SER A 367 4.08 -19.97 16.12
CA SER A 367 2.86 -20.73 15.83
C SER A 367 1.66 -19.81 15.61
N ALA A 368 0.66 -20.27 14.85
CA ALA A 368 -0.58 -19.52 14.63
C ALA A 368 -1.23 -19.10 15.97
N LEU A 369 -1.20 -19.99 16.98
CA LEU A 369 -1.58 -19.68 18.35
C LEU A 369 -0.83 -18.46 18.91
N GLN A 370 0.51 -18.46 18.89
CA GLN A 370 1.30 -17.34 19.42
C GLN A 370 1.03 -16.01 18.69
N ARG A 371 0.95 -16.05 17.36
CA ARG A 371 0.71 -14.86 16.51
C ARG A 371 -0.68 -14.24 16.66
N VAL A 372 -1.68 -15.04 17.04
CA VAL A 372 -3.05 -14.55 17.28
C VAL A 372 -3.24 -14.14 18.74
N LEU A 373 -2.62 -14.84 19.71
CA LEU A 373 -2.67 -14.47 21.13
C LEU A 373 -1.82 -13.24 21.49
N SER A 374 -0.84 -12.85 20.67
CA SER A 374 -0.05 -11.63 20.87
C SER A 374 -0.81 -10.33 20.61
N ILE A 375 -2.01 -10.41 20.03
CA ILE A 375 -2.90 -9.27 19.79
C ILE A 375 -3.64 -8.90 21.09
N PRO A 376 -3.70 -7.62 21.50
CA PRO A 376 -4.36 -7.20 22.74
C PRO A 376 -5.82 -7.68 22.87
N GLY A 377 -6.09 -8.45 23.92
CA GLY A 377 -7.42 -9.00 24.24
C GLY A 377 -7.73 -10.36 23.59
N ASN A 378 -6.85 -10.90 22.76
CA ASN A 378 -7.02 -12.25 22.19
C ASN A 378 -6.57 -13.36 23.16
N ASP A 379 -5.88 -13.01 24.26
CA ASP A 379 -5.43 -13.85 25.38
C ASP A 379 -6.58 -14.48 26.19
N THR A 380 -7.77 -13.90 26.08
CA THR A 380 -9.03 -14.38 26.67
C THR A 380 -10.08 -14.63 25.59
N CYS A 381 -11.03 -15.53 25.85
CA CYS A 381 -12.13 -15.85 24.96
C CYS A 381 -13.06 -14.64 24.78
N CYS A 382 -13.39 -14.30 23.53
CA CYS A 382 -14.11 -13.08 23.18
C CYS A 382 -15.46 -12.89 23.92
N ASP A 383 -16.14 -13.99 24.26
CA ASP A 383 -17.52 -13.99 24.77
C ASP A 383 -17.64 -14.30 26.27
N CYS A 384 -16.93 -15.30 26.80
CA CYS A 384 -16.96 -15.67 28.23
C CYS A 384 -15.71 -15.29 29.05
N GLY A 385 -14.70 -14.65 28.43
CA GLY A 385 -13.47 -14.22 29.12
C GLY A 385 -12.49 -15.33 29.54
N GLN A 386 -12.77 -16.61 29.26
CA GLN A 386 -11.88 -17.73 29.61
C GLN A 386 -10.49 -17.57 28.99
N THR A 387 -9.44 -17.68 29.79
CA THR A 387 -8.03 -17.58 29.36
C THR A 387 -7.60 -18.70 28.41
N GLU A 388 -6.53 -18.45 27.65
CA GLU A 388 -5.94 -19.38 26.67
C GLU A 388 -6.94 -19.96 25.63
N PRO A 389 -7.64 -19.13 24.85
CA PRO A 389 -8.48 -19.61 23.76
C PRO A 389 -7.65 -20.32 22.68
N ARG A 390 -8.08 -21.53 22.27
CA ARG A 390 -7.38 -22.38 21.28
C ARG A 390 -8.16 -22.56 19.98
N TRP A 391 -9.24 -21.78 19.80
CA TRP A 391 -10.04 -21.69 18.59
C TRP A 391 -10.21 -20.22 18.20
N ALA A 392 -10.67 -20.00 16.96
CA ALA A 392 -10.98 -18.69 16.43
C ALA A 392 -12.17 -18.76 15.46
N SER A 393 -12.88 -17.65 15.28
CA SER A 393 -13.86 -17.49 14.20
C SER A 393 -13.30 -16.58 13.12
N ILE A 394 -13.01 -17.17 11.96
CA ILE A 394 -12.13 -16.56 10.94
C ILE A 394 -12.81 -15.47 10.09
N ASN A 395 -14.15 -15.44 10.07
CA ASN A 395 -14.91 -14.36 9.44
C ASN A 395 -15.19 -13.18 10.40
N LEU A 396 -15.08 -13.42 11.72
CA LEU A 396 -15.31 -12.42 12.75
C LEU A 396 -14.00 -11.80 13.27
N GLY A 397 -12.85 -12.50 13.18
CA GLY A 397 -11.57 -12.00 13.69
C GLY A 397 -11.43 -12.12 15.22
N ILE A 398 -12.01 -13.16 15.83
CA ILE A 398 -12.06 -13.35 17.29
C ILE A 398 -11.49 -14.70 17.75
N THR A 399 -10.98 -14.75 18.98
CA THR A 399 -10.53 -16.00 19.66
C THR A 399 -11.59 -16.55 20.61
N LEU A 400 -11.68 -17.89 20.68
CA LEU A 400 -12.72 -18.65 21.37
C LEU A 400 -12.15 -19.80 22.21
N CYS A 401 -12.74 -20.04 23.38
CA CYS A 401 -12.52 -21.26 24.16
C CYS A 401 -13.28 -22.45 23.56
N ILE A 402 -13.09 -23.66 24.11
CA ILE A 402 -13.70 -24.88 23.56
C ILE A 402 -15.24 -24.79 23.53
N GLU A 403 -15.86 -24.29 24.59
CA GLU A 403 -17.31 -24.23 24.77
C GLU A 403 -17.95 -23.18 23.85
N CYS A 404 -17.42 -21.96 23.85
CA CYS A 404 -17.86 -20.89 22.95
C CYS A 404 -17.63 -21.29 21.48
N SER A 405 -16.53 -21.99 21.15
CA SER A 405 -16.31 -22.53 19.80
C SER A 405 -17.37 -23.57 19.41
N GLY A 406 -17.88 -24.35 20.37
CA GLY A 406 -18.97 -25.31 20.18
C GLY A 406 -20.33 -24.64 19.95
N ILE A 407 -20.58 -23.48 20.58
CA ILE A 407 -21.76 -22.65 20.34
C ILE A 407 -21.65 -21.94 18.98
N HIS A 408 -20.51 -21.34 18.67
CA HIS A 408 -20.27 -20.70 17.37
C HIS A 408 -20.45 -21.65 16.18
N ARG A 409 -20.26 -22.98 16.37
CA ARG A 409 -20.59 -24.00 15.38
C ARG A 409 -22.10 -24.25 15.24
N SER A 410 -22.91 -24.14 16.30
CA SER A 410 -24.37 -24.29 16.22
C SER A 410 -25.10 -23.06 15.64
N LEU A 411 -24.43 -21.91 15.54
CA LEU A 411 -24.94 -20.73 14.80
C LEU A 411 -24.92 -20.92 13.27
N GLY A 412 -24.17 -21.88 12.75
CA GLY A 412 -24.00 -22.10 11.32
C GLY A 412 -22.98 -21.17 10.62
N VAL A 413 -22.48 -21.62 9.47
CA VAL A 413 -21.34 -21.01 8.75
C VAL A 413 -21.58 -19.62 8.16
N HIS A 414 -22.83 -19.16 8.14
CA HIS A 414 -23.22 -17.80 7.74
C HIS A 414 -23.05 -16.78 8.87
N ASN A 415 -23.04 -17.22 10.13
CA ASN A 415 -22.74 -16.39 11.29
C ASN A 415 -21.26 -16.51 11.70
N SER A 416 -20.74 -17.74 11.75
CA SER A 416 -19.41 -18.00 12.30
C SER A 416 -18.69 -19.20 11.67
N LYS A 417 -17.45 -18.99 11.23
CA LYS A 417 -16.56 -20.00 10.62
C LYS A 417 -15.44 -20.36 11.59
N VAL A 418 -15.64 -21.41 12.38
CA VAL A 418 -14.70 -21.80 13.45
C VAL A 418 -13.51 -22.62 12.94
N ARG A 419 -12.31 -22.29 13.43
CA ARG A 419 -11.04 -23.05 13.26
C ARG A 419 -10.31 -23.22 14.59
N SER A 420 -9.40 -24.18 14.68
CA SER A 420 -8.48 -24.37 15.80
C SER A 420 -7.14 -23.68 15.53
N LEU A 421 -6.62 -22.96 16.52
CA LEU A 421 -5.29 -22.32 16.49
C LEU A 421 -4.14 -23.32 16.64
N THR A 422 -4.43 -24.59 16.95
CA THR A 422 -3.43 -25.65 17.23
C THR A 422 -3.57 -26.91 16.38
N LEU A 423 -4.75 -27.18 15.79
CA LEU A 423 -5.03 -28.42 15.05
C LEU A 423 -5.24 -28.21 13.54
N ASP A 424 -5.75 -27.04 13.12
CA ASP A 424 -6.00 -26.76 11.71
C ASP A 424 -4.76 -26.13 11.05
N SER A 425 -4.59 -26.35 9.74
CA SER A 425 -3.61 -25.63 8.92
C SER A 425 -4.09 -24.21 8.60
N TRP A 426 -3.23 -23.22 8.82
CA TRP A 426 -3.56 -21.81 8.58
C TRP A 426 -2.95 -21.28 7.28
N GLU A 427 -3.77 -20.68 6.41
CA GLU A 427 -3.30 -19.94 5.24
C GLU A 427 -2.61 -18.62 5.69
N PRO A 428 -1.55 -18.15 5.00
CA PRO A 428 -0.84 -16.92 5.37
C PRO A 428 -1.73 -15.68 5.45
N GLU A 429 -2.66 -15.53 4.49
CA GLU A 429 -3.61 -14.42 4.43
C GLU A 429 -4.58 -14.44 5.62
N LEU A 430 -5.08 -15.63 5.94
CA LEU A 430 -6.05 -15.85 7.01
C LEU A 430 -5.44 -15.65 8.40
N LEU A 431 -4.18 -16.06 8.57
CA LEU A 431 -3.42 -15.77 9.80
C LEU A 431 -3.12 -14.27 9.93
N LYS A 432 -2.83 -13.57 8.83
CA LYS A 432 -2.62 -12.12 8.84
C LYS A 432 -3.93 -11.36 9.14
N LEU A 433 -5.07 -11.80 8.61
CA LEU A 433 -6.40 -11.28 8.98
C LEU A 433 -6.66 -11.38 10.49
N MET A 434 -6.34 -12.52 11.10
CA MET A 434 -6.45 -12.72 12.56
C MET A 434 -5.44 -11.89 13.39
N CYS A 435 -4.41 -11.31 12.77
CA CYS A 435 -3.46 -10.39 13.41
C CYS A 435 -3.84 -8.89 13.21
N GLU A 436 -4.66 -8.55 12.21
CA GLU A 436 -5.11 -7.18 11.94
C GLU A 436 -6.48 -6.85 12.59
N LEU A 437 -7.29 -7.88 12.89
CA LEU A 437 -8.46 -7.81 13.77
C LEU A 437 -8.12 -8.35 15.18
N GLY A 438 -9.11 -8.31 16.08
CA GLY A 438 -9.01 -8.94 17.40
C GLY A 438 -10.23 -8.68 18.28
N ASN A 439 -10.32 -9.41 19.40
CA ASN A 439 -11.43 -9.34 20.36
C ASN A 439 -11.69 -7.90 20.85
N GLY A 440 -10.64 -7.11 21.07
CA GLY A 440 -10.77 -5.71 21.48
C GLY A 440 -11.37 -4.78 20.41
N VAL A 441 -11.27 -5.11 19.12
CA VAL A 441 -11.98 -4.41 18.03
C VAL A 441 -13.43 -4.87 18.00
N ILE A 442 -13.66 -6.18 17.96
CA ILE A 442 -15.00 -6.75 17.77
C ILE A 442 -15.91 -6.50 18.96
N ASN A 443 -15.41 -6.53 20.20
CA ASN A 443 -16.22 -6.18 21.38
C ASN A 443 -16.60 -4.68 21.42
N ARG A 444 -15.77 -3.77 20.88
CA ARG A 444 -16.16 -2.35 20.75
C ARG A 444 -17.30 -2.12 19.75
N ILE A 445 -17.55 -3.05 18.85
CA ILE A 445 -18.64 -3.00 17.86
C ILE A 445 -19.86 -3.80 18.37
N TYR A 446 -19.65 -5.06 18.74
CA TYR A 446 -20.71 -6.03 19.08
C TYR A 446 -21.10 -6.05 20.57
N GLU A 447 -20.40 -5.33 21.45
CA GLU A 447 -20.78 -5.12 22.85
C GLU A 447 -20.92 -3.62 23.20
N ALA A 448 -20.97 -2.74 22.19
CA ALA A 448 -20.91 -1.28 22.33
C ALA A 448 -21.90 -0.70 23.36
N ARG A 449 -23.13 -1.21 23.41
CA ARG A 449 -24.19 -0.80 24.33
C ARG A 449 -24.46 -1.81 25.47
N ARG A 450 -23.59 -2.81 25.67
CA ARG A 450 -23.82 -3.90 26.64
C ARG A 450 -23.97 -3.38 28.07
N GLU A 451 -23.21 -2.34 28.41
CA GLU A 451 -23.24 -1.68 29.73
C GLU A 451 -24.46 -0.75 29.89
N GLU A 452 -24.86 -0.01 28.85
CA GLU A 452 -26.11 0.79 28.86
C GLU A 452 -27.35 -0.08 29.10
N MET A 453 -27.35 -1.30 28.57
CA MET A 453 -28.45 -2.25 28.68
C MET A 453 -28.46 -3.02 30.03
N GLY A 454 -27.44 -2.83 30.88
CA GLY A 454 -27.28 -3.55 32.16
C GLY A 454 -26.98 -5.04 32.02
N GLU A 455 -26.56 -5.50 30.84
CA GLU A 455 -26.44 -6.91 30.49
C GLU A 455 -25.08 -7.48 30.95
N ARG A 456 -25.11 -8.50 31.81
CA ARG A 456 -23.88 -9.18 32.28
C ARG A 456 -23.25 -9.98 31.15
N LYS A 457 -21.94 -9.83 30.97
CA LYS A 457 -21.13 -10.74 30.14
C LYS A 457 -20.90 -12.08 30.87
N PRO A 458 -21.14 -13.24 30.22
CA PRO A 458 -20.92 -14.54 30.85
C PRO A 458 -19.49 -14.75 31.34
N GLN A 459 -19.34 -15.60 32.34
CA GLN A 459 -18.07 -16.00 32.95
C GLN A 459 -17.75 -17.47 32.64
N PRO A 460 -16.48 -17.92 32.81
CA PRO A 460 -16.13 -19.32 32.62
C PRO A 460 -16.81 -20.18 33.69
N GLY A 461 -17.69 -21.10 33.27
CA GLY A 461 -18.48 -21.95 34.16
C GLY A 461 -19.93 -21.49 34.39
N ASP A 462 -20.36 -20.36 33.82
CA ASP A 462 -21.80 -20.04 33.74
C ASP A 462 -22.53 -21.10 32.86
N PRO A 463 -23.83 -21.38 33.06
CA PRO A 463 -24.54 -22.42 32.31
C PRO A 463 -24.48 -22.22 30.79
N ARG A 464 -24.23 -23.31 30.04
CA ARG A 464 -24.08 -23.27 28.57
C ARG A 464 -25.24 -22.58 27.86
N GLN A 465 -26.47 -22.74 28.35
CA GLN A 465 -27.67 -22.10 27.82
C GLN A 465 -27.62 -20.57 27.91
N GLU A 466 -27.04 -20.02 28.99
CA GLU A 466 -26.87 -18.57 29.18
C GLU A 466 -25.75 -18.03 28.29
N ILE A 467 -24.63 -18.76 28.17
CA ILE A 467 -23.55 -18.45 27.23
C ILE A 467 -24.07 -18.47 25.78
N GLU A 468 -24.90 -19.45 25.41
CA GLU A 468 -25.50 -19.54 24.07
C GLU A 468 -26.51 -18.42 23.81
N ALA A 469 -27.33 -18.05 24.80
CA ALA A 469 -28.24 -16.90 24.70
C ALA A 469 -27.46 -15.59 24.49
N TYR A 470 -26.40 -15.34 25.25
CA TYR A 470 -25.55 -14.15 25.08
C TYR A 470 -24.86 -14.11 23.71
N ILE A 471 -24.31 -15.23 23.24
CA ILE A 471 -23.65 -15.32 21.93
C ILE A 471 -24.64 -15.10 20.78
N ARG A 472 -25.88 -15.61 20.89
CA ARG A 472 -26.97 -15.34 19.93
C ARG A 472 -27.39 -13.87 19.95
N ALA A 473 -27.62 -13.30 21.13
CA ALA A 473 -27.94 -11.87 21.31
C ALA A 473 -26.85 -10.96 20.72
N LYS A 474 -25.57 -11.33 20.91
CA LYS A 474 -24.41 -10.61 20.41
C LYS A 474 -24.30 -10.63 18.88
N TYR A 475 -24.16 -11.80 18.25
CA TYR A 475 -23.81 -11.88 16.82
C TYR A 475 -25.00 -12.06 15.88
N VAL A 476 -26.06 -12.75 16.30
CA VAL A 476 -27.23 -13.05 15.44
C VAL A 476 -28.27 -11.93 15.55
N GLU A 477 -28.66 -11.57 16.76
CA GLU A 477 -29.64 -10.50 17.02
C GLU A 477 -29.02 -9.10 16.97
N LYS A 478 -27.68 -9.00 17.09
CA LYS A 478 -26.91 -7.75 17.09
C LYS A 478 -27.38 -6.76 18.19
N LYS A 479 -27.89 -7.31 19.29
CA LYS A 479 -28.63 -6.62 20.38
C LYS A 479 -27.87 -5.47 21.02
N PHE A 480 -26.54 -5.60 21.16
CA PHE A 480 -25.69 -4.61 21.82
C PHE A 480 -24.94 -3.68 20.86
N VAL A 481 -25.18 -3.78 19.54
CA VAL A 481 -24.56 -2.91 18.54
C VAL A 481 -25.15 -1.51 18.65
N LEU A 482 -24.29 -0.48 18.69
CA LEU A 482 -24.73 0.92 18.65
C LEU A 482 -25.33 1.24 17.27
N LYS A 483 -26.47 1.94 17.24
CA LYS A 483 -27.04 2.47 16.00
C LYS A 483 -26.50 3.90 15.79
N PRO A 484 -25.55 4.13 14.87
CA PRO A 484 -25.01 5.46 14.62
C PRO A 484 -26.08 6.36 14.00
N THR A 485 -25.96 7.67 14.22
CA THR A 485 -26.85 8.65 13.59
C THR A 485 -26.49 8.85 12.11
N ALA A 486 -27.46 9.31 11.32
CA ALA A 486 -27.25 9.61 9.91
C ALA A 486 -26.15 10.68 9.68
N MET A 487 -25.92 11.59 10.63
CA MET A 487 -24.84 12.57 10.57
C MET A 487 -23.46 11.92 10.76
N GLU A 488 -23.32 10.97 11.68
CA GLU A 488 -22.07 10.22 11.90
C GLU A 488 -21.77 9.30 10.71
N GLN A 489 -22.78 8.59 10.19
CA GLN A 489 -22.66 7.77 8.98
C GLN A 489 -22.23 8.61 7.77
N ARG A 490 -22.90 9.75 7.53
CA ARG A 490 -22.52 10.70 6.47
C ARG A 490 -21.09 11.21 6.63
N SER A 491 -20.67 11.50 7.87
CA SER A 491 -19.32 11.97 8.18
C SER A 491 -18.26 10.89 7.91
N LYS A 492 -18.48 9.66 8.36
CA LYS A 492 -17.59 8.51 8.08
C LYS A 492 -17.47 8.23 6.58
N VAL A 493 -18.59 8.09 5.86
CA VAL A 493 -18.59 7.85 4.41
C VAL A 493 -17.88 8.97 3.66
N THR A 494 -18.09 10.24 4.05
CA THR A 494 -17.41 11.41 3.46
C THR A 494 -15.91 11.47 3.80
N ALA A 495 -15.47 10.87 4.92
CA ALA A 495 -14.06 10.77 5.27
C ALA A 495 -13.35 9.64 4.52
N LEU A 496 -14.00 8.47 4.39
CA LEU A 496 -13.46 7.30 3.70
C LEU A 496 -13.35 7.52 2.18
N SER A 497 -14.39 8.07 1.55
CA SER A 497 -14.39 8.41 0.11
C SER A 497 -13.33 9.44 -0.29
N LYS A 498 -12.85 10.28 0.64
CA LYS A 498 -11.72 11.22 0.41
C LYS A 498 -10.34 10.54 0.46
N GLN A 499 -10.25 9.29 0.91
CA GLN A 499 -9.02 8.51 0.91
C GLN A 499 -8.80 7.74 -0.40
N ASP A 500 -9.77 7.80 -1.32
CA ASP A 500 -9.65 7.29 -2.68
C ASP A 500 -8.53 8.01 -3.44
N LYS A 501 -7.43 7.30 -3.68
CA LYS A 501 -6.24 7.80 -4.38
C LYS A 501 -6.31 7.61 -5.90
N ARG A 502 -7.49 7.40 -6.51
CA ARG A 502 -7.67 7.31 -7.97
C ARG A 502 -6.89 8.43 -8.69
N PRO A 503 -5.87 8.10 -9.50
CA PRO A 503 -5.20 9.09 -10.33
C PRO A 503 -6.21 9.61 -11.36
N ARG A 504 -6.49 10.93 -11.36
CA ARG A 504 -7.26 11.58 -12.42
C ARG A 504 -6.42 11.68 -13.70
N GLY A 505 -6.18 10.54 -14.35
CA GLY A 505 -5.35 10.46 -15.54
C GLY A 505 -4.57 9.16 -15.75
N ILE A 506 -5.10 7.98 -15.36
CA ILE A 506 -4.68 6.76 -16.08
C ILE A 506 -5.33 6.83 -17.46
N VAL A 507 -4.53 7.12 -18.48
CA VAL A 507 -4.99 7.06 -19.88
C VAL A 507 -5.14 5.59 -20.24
N GLU A 508 -6.34 5.19 -20.69
CA GLU A 508 -6.55 3.84 -21.24
C GLU A 508 -5.64 3.65 -22.46
N PHE A 509 -4.76 2.63 -22.42
CA PHE A 509 -3.76 2.38 -23.46
C PHE A 509 -4.44 1.98 -24.78
N LEU A 510 -4.49 2.91 -25.73
CA LEU A 510 -4.87 2.67 -27.12
C LEU A 510 -3.62 2.39 -27.98
N PRO A 511 -3.48 1.18 -28.56
CA PRO A 511 -2.48 0.93 -29.61
C PRO A 511 -2.77 1.78 -30.88
N PRO A 512 -1.76 2.05 -31.72
CA PRO A 512 -1.88 3.03 -32.79
C PRO A 512 -2.81 2.59 -33.93
N HIS A 513 -3.69 3.50 -34.37
CA HIS A 513 -4.50 3.32 -35.57
C HIS A 513 -3.64 3.18 -36.83
N PHE A 514 -3.75 2.04 -37.52
CA PHE A 514 -3.54 1.99 -38.96
C PHE A 514 -4.88 2.23 -39.68
N PRO A 515 -4.90 2.99 -40.80
CA PRO A 515 -6.15 3.36 -41.47
C PRO A 515 -6.71 2.20 -42.30
N VAL A 516 -7.80 1.60 -41.82
CA VAL A 516 -8.60 0.66 -42.61
C VAL A 516 -9.61 1.45 -43.46
N PHE A 517 -9.54 1.31 -44.78
CA PHE A 517 -10.48 1.95 -45.70
C PHE A 517 -11.89 1.36 -45.53
N SER A 518 -12.89 2.22 -45.36
CA SER A 518 -14.29 1.82 -45.36
C SER A 518 -14.83 1.70 -46.79
N VAL A 519 -15.40 0.54 -47.11
CA VAL A 519 -16.19 0.31 -48.34
C VAL A 519 -17.67 0.18 -47.94
N PRO A 520 -18.58 1.03 -48.43
CA PRO A 520 -19.98 1.01 -48.01
C PRO A 520 -20.77 -0.07 -48.75
N VAL A 521 -21.32 -1.04 -48.01
CA VAL A 521 -22.35 -1.95 -48.51
C VAL A 521 -23.72 -1.40 -48.15
N ARG A 522 -24.56 -1.16 -49.15
CA ARG A 522 -25.98 -0.82 -48.96
C ARG A 522 -26.81 -2.08 -48.70
N SER A 523 -27.84 -1.96 -47.88
CA SER A 523 -29.09 -2.67 -48.15
C SER A 523 -30.30 -1.74 -47.95
N ALA A 524 -31.18 -1.76 -48.94
CA ALA A 524 -32.58 -1.39 -48.88
C ALA A 524 -33.38 -2.49 -48.13
N ASP A 525 -34.66 -2.38 -47.77
CA ASP A 525 -35.58 -1.25 -47.52
C ASP A 525 -36.93 -1.89 -47.04
N SER A 526 -37.92 -1.07 -46.71
CA SER A 526 -39.33 -1.39 -46.41
C SER A 526 -39.64 -2.03 -45.04
N GLY A 527 -40.65 -1.56 -44.30
CA GLY A 527 -41.40 -0.30 -44.48
C GLY A 527 -42.76 -0.26 -43.77
N ILE A 528 -43.41 0.91 -43.84
CA ILE A 528 -44.84 1.16 -43.50
C ILE A 528 -45.10 1.10 -41.97
N GLN A 529 -45.81 2.04 -41.31
CA GLN A 529 -46.87 2.96 -41.75
C GLN A 529 -46.79 4.34 -41.06
N ASN A 530 -47.23 5.41 -41.74
CA ASN A 530 -47.38 6.77 -41.18
C ASN A 530 -48.82 7.04 -40.72
N SER A 531 -49.01 7.94 -39.74
CA SER A 531 -50.07 8.99 -39.62
C SER A 531 -50.16 9.54 -38.18
N THR A 532 -50.50 10.80 -37.87
CA THR A 532 -50.53 12.12 -38.57
C THR A 532 -50.84 13.21 -37.51
N ASP A 533 -50.36 14.45 -37.72
CA ASP A 533 -51.04 15.77 -37.50
C ASP A 533 -51.83 16.05 -36.18
N GLY A 534 -51.86 17.25 -35.56
CA GLY A 534 -51.22 18.54 -35.83
C GLY A 534 -52.03 19.71 -35.19
N SER A 535 -51.53 20.96 -35.32
CA SER A 535 -52.21 22.23 -34.94
C SER A 535 -52.47 22.52 -33.44
N ARG A 536 -52.64 23.78 -32.95
CA ARG A 536 -52.24 25.15 -33.38
C ARG A 536 -52.31 26.15 -32.19
N GLU A 537 -51.52 27.23 -32.26
CA GLU A 537 -51.80 28.67 -32.02
C GLU A 537 -53.12 29.11 -31.31
N MET A 538 -53.26 30.23 -30.55
CA MET A 538 -52.38 31.36 -30.17
C MET A 538 -53.07 32.23 -29.05
N LEU A 539 -52.59 33.46 -28.81
CA LEU A 539 -53.09 34.55 -27.91
C LEU A 539 -52.61 34.44 -26.45
N ALA A 540 -51.67 35.23 -25.91
CA ALA A 540 -51.09 36.57 -26.15
C ALA A 540 -51.76 37.75 -25.41
N SER A 541 -51.01 38.34 -24.47
CA SER A 541 -51.17 39.71 -23.91
C SER A 541 -49.85 40.17 -23.26
N THR A 542 -49.61 41.48 -23.23
CA THR A 542 -48.28 42.15 -23.20
C THR A 542 -48.26 43.36 -22.23
N PRO A 543 -47.14 44.11 -22.00
CA PRO A 543 -45.69 43.80 -22.08
C PRO A 543 -44.77 44.38 -20.95
N SER A 544 -43.54 43.85 -20.88
CA SER A 544 -42.21 44.49 -20.58
C SER A 544 -42.00 45.65 -19.57
N SER A 545 -41.16 45.38 -18.55
CA SER A 545 -39.93 46.15 -18.19
C SER A 545 -39.06 45.22 -17.30
N ASN A 546 -37.72 45.11 -17.36
CA ASN A 546 -36.65 45.98 -17.88
C ASN A 546 -35.53 45.21 -18.66
N SER A 547 -34.56 45.99 -19.16
CA SER A 547 -33.37 45.73 -20.01
C SER A 547 -32.34 44.65 -19.57
N PRO A 548 -31.33 44.30 -20.43
CA PRO A 548 -30.58 43.03 -20.33
C PRO A 548 -29.05 43.12 -20.05
N SER A 549 -28.47 41.93 -19.83
CA SER A 549 -27.11 41.45 -20.16
C SER A 549 -25.85 42.06 -19.51
N GLU A 550 -25.11 41.21 -18.78
CA GLU A 550 -23.64 41.17 -18.72
C GLU A 550 -23.13 39.75 -19.07
N PRO A 551 -21.83 39.54 -19.40
CA PRO A 551 -21.39 38.32 -20.09
C PRO A 551 -20.57 37.31 -19.26
N GLY A 552 -20.89 36.03 -19.44
CA GLY A 552 -19.89 34.95 -19.56
C GLY A 552 -19.04 34.57 -18.33
N GLU A 553 -19.67 34.07 -17.27
CA GLU A 553 -18.95 33.23 -16.30
C GLU A 553 -18.67 31.83 -16.88
N ARG A 554 -17.62 31.17 -16.37
CA ARG A 554 -17.15 29.87 -16.86
C ARG A 554 -17.91 28.75 -16.18
N GLU A 555 -18.38 27.78 -16.96
CA GLU A 555 -19.06 26.59 -16.45
C GLU A 555 -18.18 25.85 -15.44
N SER A 556 -18.72 25.65 -14.24
CA SER A 556 -18.17 24.77 -13.22
C SER A 556 -18.58 23.32 -13.50
N PRO A 557 -17.75 22.32 -13.14
CA PRO A 557 -18.15 20.92 -13.24
C PRO A 557 -19.36 20.64 -12.33
N PRO A 558 -20.21 19.65 -12.68
CA PRO A 558 -21.53 19.48 -12.08
C PRO A 558 -21.49 19.28 -10.56
N VAL A 559 -22.49 19.88 -9.90
CA VAL A 559 -22.72 19.77 -8.46
C VAL A 559 -22.97 18.31 -8.09
N PHE A 560 -22.35 17.87 -6.98
CA PHE A 560 -22.61 16.58 -6.35
C PHE A 560 -24.09 16.54 -5.93
N SER A 561 -24.93 15.81 -6.68
CA SER A 561 -26.38 15.82 -6.44
C SER A 561 -26.70 15.24 -5.06
N GLU A 562 -27.69 15.83 -4.41
CA GLU A 562 -28.21 15.32 -3.15
C GLU A 562 -29.09 14.08 -3.39
N LEU A 563 -29.35 13.31 -2.32
CA LEU A 563 -30.16 12.07 -2.29
C LEU A 563 -29.47 10.76 -2.74
N THR A 564 -28.46 10.33 -1.96
CA THR A 564 -28.27 8.89 -1.67
C THR A 564 -28.62 8.62 -0.21
N ASP A 565 -29.50 7.65 0.05
CA ASP A 565 -29.76 7.18 1.42
C ASP A 565 -28.51 6.50 2.00
N PHE A 566 -28.13 6.85 3.22
CA PHE A 566 -26.92 6.34 3.87
C PHE A 566 -27.08 4.88 4.30
N SER A 567 -26.78 3.97 3.38
CA SER A 567 -26.84 2.53 3.61
C SER A 567 -25.56 2.00 4.29
N PRO A 568 -25.67 0.95 5.14
CA PRO A 568 -24.50 0.21 5.60
C PRO A 568 -23.67 -0.41 4.45
N GLY A 569 -24.31 -0.75 3.32
CA GLY A 569 -23.62 -1.22 2.11
C GLY A 569 -22.65 -0.19 1.53
N LEU A 570 -23.05 1.08 1.49
CA LEU A 570 -22.18 2.19 1.05
C LEU A 570 -21.01 2.43 2.03
N LEU A 571 -21.23 2.23 3.34
CA LEU A 571 -20.13 2.25 4.32
C LEU A 571 -19.14 1.10 4.08
N LEU A 572 -19.63 -0.13 3.86
CA LEU A 572 -18.80 -1.29 3.56
C LEU A 572 -18.00 -1.10 2.25
N TYR A 573 -18.61 -0.50 1.23
CA TYR A 573 -17.97 -0.17 -0.05
C TYR A 573 -16.74 0.73 0.13
N TRP A 574 -16.89 1.86 0.82
CA TRP A 574 -15.78 2.80 1.04
C TRP A 574 -14.78 2.33 2.09
N ALA A 575 -15.20 1.59 3.12
CA ALA A 575 -14.30 0.96 4.07
C ALA A 575 -13.39 -0.10 3.40
N SER A 576 -13.93 -0.82 2.41
CA SER A 576 -13.17 -1.76 1.57
C SER A 576 -12.12 -1.05 0.72
N CYS A 577 -12.46 0.12 0.15
CA CYS A 577 -11.51 0.99 -0.58
C CYS A 577 -10.37 1.50 0.31
N ALA A 578 -10.70 1.94 1.53
CA ALA A 578 -9.75 2.49 2.50
C ALA A 578 -8.97 1.41 3.28
N CYS A 579 -9.23 0.13 2.98
CA CYS A 579 -8.62 -1.03 3.62
C CYS A 579 -8.85 -1.12 5.15
N SER A 580 -9.95 -0.55 5.66
CA SER A 580 -10.26 -0.47 7.10
C SER A 580 -11.12 -1.66 7.58
N LEU A 581 -10.48 -2.74 8.02
CA LEU A 581 -11.16 -3.89 8.61
C LEU A 581 -12.12 -3.54 9.78
N PRO A 582 -11.81 -2.59 10.69
CA PRO A 582 -12.76 -2.18 11.73
C PRO A 582 -14.05 -1.56 11.18
N ASP A 583 -13.96 -0.64 10.22
CA ASP A 583 -15.16 -0.01 9.62
C ASP A 583 -15.95 -1.00 8.75
N MET A 584 -15.26 -1.98 8.11
CA MET A 584 -15.92 -3.08 7.42
C MET A 584 -16.69 -3.98 8.40
N ALA A 585 -16.09 -4.33 9.54
CA ALA A 585 -16.76 -5.12 10.58
C ALA A 585 -17.94 -4.37 11.23
N GLU A 586 -17.82 -3.05 11.40
CA GLU A 586 -18.91 -2.17 11.86
C GLU A 586 -20.07 -2.13 10.85
N ALA A 587 -19.78 -1.99 9.55
CA ALA A 587 -20.80 -2.03 8.51
C ALA A 587 -21.57 -3.37 8.50
N LEU A 588 -20.88 -4.50 8.64
CA LEU A 588 -21.53 -5.82 8.77
C LEU A 588 -22.33 -5.95 10.08
N ALA A 589 -21.87 -5.37 11.18
CA ALA A 589 -22.63 -5.29 12.42
C ALA A 589 -23.91 -4.44 12.28
N HIS A 590 -23.91 -3.43 11.40
CA HIS A 590 -25.11 -2.66 11.03
C HIS A 590 -25.97 -3.31 9.95
N GLY A 591 -25.60 -4.50 9.45
CA GLY A 591 -26.39 -5.25 8.47
C GLY A 591 -26.12 -4.87 7.01
N ALA A 592 -24.91 -4.39 6.69
CA ALA A 592 -24.47 -4.28 5.30
C ALA A 592 -24.53 -5.63 4.59
N ASP A 593 -25.09 -5.65 3.38
CA ASP A 593 -24.91 -6.77 2.47
C ASP A 593 -23.46 -6.77 1.96
N VAL A 594 -22.79 -7.91 2.10
CA VAL A 594 -21.43 -8.17 1.64
C VAL A 594 -21.33 -8.06 0.11
N ASN A 595 -22.43 -8.37 -0.57
CA ASN A 595 -22.56 -8.39 -2.03
C ASN A 595 -23.31 -7.16 -2.59
N TRP A 596 -23.47 -6.12 -1.77
CA TRP A 596 -24.10 -4.85 -2.16
C TRP A 596 -23.44 -4.27 -3.41
N VAL A 597 -24.23 -3.68 -4.30
CA VAL A 597 -23.76 -3.09 -5.57
C VAL A 597 -23.92 -1.57 -5.56
N ASN A 598 -22.86 -0.85 -5.88
CA ASN A 598 -22.91 0.60 -6.05
C ASN A 598 -23.41 0.95 -7.45
N THR A 599 -24.69 1.30 -7.58
CA THR A 599 -25.31 1.67 -8.86
C THR A 599 -24.75 2.96 -9.47
N GLU A 600 -24.11 3.82 -8.67
CA GLU A 600 -23.45 5.05 -9.15
C GLU A 600 -22.02 4.79 -9.65
N ASP A 601 -21.36 3.74 -9.13
CA ASP A 601 -20.01 3.31 -9.52
C ASP A 601 -20.06 1.93 -10.19
N CYS A 602 -20.71 1.87 -11.36
CA CYS A 602 -20.66 0.74 -12.29
C CYS A 602 -21.16 -0.62 -11.73
N ASN A 603 -22.08 -0.64 -10.77
CA ASN A 603 -22.52 -1.83 -10.02
C ASN A 603 -21.37 -2.58 -9.30
N ARG A 604 -20.26 -1.90 -8.99
CA ARG A 604 -19.14 -2.51 -8.27
C ARG A 604 -19.55 -2.95 -6.86
N THR A 605 -18.97 -4.05 -6.41
CA THR A 605 -19.14 -4.59 -5.05
C THR A 605 -18.04 -4.10 -4.10
N PRO A 606 -18.25 -4.21 -2.77
CA PRO A 606 -17.16 -4.09 -1.79
C PRO A 606 -15.94 -4.95 -2.12
N LEU A 607 -16.12 -6.15 -2.71
CA LEU A 607 -15.01 -7.03 -3.09
C LEU A 607 -14.20 -6.47 -4.27
N ILE A 608 -14.86 -5.92 -5.29
CA ILE A 608 -14.17 -5.19 -6.37
C ILE A 608 -13.46 -3.94 -5.81
N GLN A 609 -14.05 -3.25 -4.83
CA GLN A 609 -13.43 -2.06 -4.25
C GLN A 609 -12.27 -2.36 -3.28
N ALA A 610 -12.27 -3.52 -2.61
CA ALA A 610 -11.11 -4.05 -1.89
C ALA A 610 -9.93 -4.35 -2.84
N VAL A 611 -10.22 -4.78 -4.07
CA VAL A 611 -9.21 -4.93 -5.13
C VAL A 611 -8.62 -3.58 -5.53
N GLN A 612 -9.45 -2.55 -5.71
CA GLN A 612 -8.97 -1.17 -5.97
C GLN A 612 -8.11 -0.61 -4.83
N GLY A 613 -8.41 -0.95 -3.57
CA GLY A 613 -7.60 -0.59 -2.40
C GLY A 613 -6.29 -1.36 -2.25
N GLY A 614 -6.07 -2.42 -3.04
CA GLY A 614 -4.82 -3.19 -3.06
C GLY A 614 -4.57 -4.09 -1.83
N SER A 615 -5.45 -4.12 -0.83
CA SER A 615 -5.27 -5.01 0.32
C SER A 615 -5.73 -6.43 0.01
N LEU A 616 -4.83 -7.38 0.26
CA LEU A 616 -5.10 -8.81 0.21
C LEU A 616 -6.06 -9.23 1.34
N ILE A 617 -6.00 -8.54 2.47
CA ILE A 617 -6.64 -8.93 3.73
C ILE A 617 -8.10 -8.48 3.80
N THR A 618 -8.45 -7.34 3.20
CA THR A 618 -9.85 -6.94 3.05
C THR A 618 -10.59 -7.82 2.04
N CYS A 619 -9.92 -8.28 0.97
CA CYS A 619 -10.45 -9.28 0.06
C CYS A 619 -10.75 -10.59 0.80
N GLU A 620 -9.80 -11.12 1.59
CA GLU A 620 -10.00 -12.34 2.38
C GLU A 620 -11.09 -12.17 3.45
N PHE A 621 -11.19 -11.03 4.14
CA PHE A 621 -12.26 -10.76 5.10
C PHE A 621 -13.66 -10.82 4.47
N LEU A 622 -13.82 -10.21 3.28
CA LEU A 622 -15.09 -10.25 2.54
C LEU A 622 -15.42 -11.67 2.05
N LEU A 623 -14.44 -12.42 1.53
CA LEU A 623 -14.61 -13.82 1.14
C LEU A 623 -14.97 -14.71 2.35
N GLN A 624 -14.37 -14.48 3.53
CA GLN A 624 -14.76 -15.17 4.76
C GLN A 624 -16.16 -14.77 5.23
N ASN A 625 -16.67 -13.58 4.89
CA ASN A 625 -18.06 -13.20 5.11
C ASN A 625 -18.98 -13.49 3.89
N ALA A 626 -18.58 -14.38 2.98
CA ALA A 626 -19.38 -14.86 1.85
C ALA A 626 -19.66 -13.84 0.74
N ALA A 627 -18.67 -13.00 0.43
CA ALA A 627 -18.62 -12.29 -0.85
C ALA A 627 -18.55 -13.26 -2.04
N ILE A 628 -19.31 -12.97 -3.10
CA ILE A 628 -19.36 -13.77 -4.32
C ILE A 628 -18.12 -13.46 -5.18
N VAL A 629 -17.22 -14.44 -5.28
CA VAL A 629 -15.90 -14.27 -5.91
C VAL A 629 -15.94 -13.88 -7.40
N ASP A 630 -17.04 -14.21 -8.10
CA ASP A 630 -17.24 -13.95 -9.53
C ASP A 630 -18.22 -12.79 -9.83
N GLN A 631 -18.69 -12.03 -8.83
CA GLN A 631 -19.73 -11.01 -9.08
C GLN A 631 -19.20 -9.85 -9.93
N GLN A 632 -19.81 -9.63 -11.10
CA GLN A 632 -19.33 -8.73 -12.14
C GLN A 632 -19.85 -7.28 -12.01
N ASP A 633 -19.05 -6.30 -12.43
CA ASP A 633 -19.48 -4.92 -12.70
C ASP A 633 -20.32 -4.82 -14.00
N ILE A 634 -20.86 -3.64 -14.34
CA ILE A 634 -21.65 -3.45 -15.59
C ILE A 634 -20.85 -3.69 -16.88
N ARG A 635 -19.51 -3.81 -16.81
CA ARG A 635 -18.64 -4.19 -17.93
C ARG A 635 -18.33 -5.70 -17.92
N GLY A 636 -19.03 -6.51 -17.12
CA GLY A 636 -18.79 -7.95 -17.05
C GLY A 636 -17.47 -8.33 -16.35
N ARG A 637 -16.86 -7.43 -15.58
CA ARG A 637 -15.57 -7.69 -14.93
C ARG A 637 -15.76 -8.09 -13.47
N GLY A 638 -15.31 -9.28 -13.12
CA GLY A 638 -15.27 -9.73 -11.73
C GLY A 638 -14.03 -9.23 -10.98
N PRO A 639 -13.93 -9.51 -9.66
CA PRO A 639 -12.73 -9.23 -8.86
C PRO A 639 -11.42 -9.74 -9.49
N LEU A 640 -11.46 -10.91 -10.15
CA LEU A 640 -10.31 -11.47 -10.87
C LEU A 640 -9.86 -10.60 -12.05
N HIS A 641 -10.78 -10.11 -12.89
CA HIS A 641 -10.46 -9.14 -13.94
C HIS A 641 -9.84 -7.87 -13.37
N HIS A 642 -10.45 -7.29 -12.32
CA HIS A 642 -9.93 -6.06 -11.70
C HIS A 642 -8.53 -6.25 -11.10
N ALA A 643 -8.25 -7.38 -10.43
CA ALA A 643 -6.94 -7.67 -9.86
C ALA A 643 -5.89 -7.88 -10.96
N THR A 644 -6.28 -8.49 -12.08
CA THR A 644 -5.40 -8.65 -13.24
C THR A 644 -5.11 -7.33 -13.95
N ILE A 645 -6.12 -6.46 -14.14
CA ILE A 645 -5.94 -5.10 -14.72
C ILE A 645 -4.97 -4.26 -13.88
N LEU A 646 -5.05 -4.34 -12.55
CA LEU A 646 -4.16 -3.62 -11.63
C LEU A 646 -2.81 -4.32 -11.39
N GLY A 647 -2.58 -5.50 -11.96
CA GLY A 647 -1.34 -6.27 -11.75
C GLY A 647 -1.16 -6.82 -10.33
N HIS A 648 -2.23 -6.90 -9.53
CA HIS A 648 -2.20 -7.35 -8.14
C HIS A 648 -2.07 -8.88 -8.01
N THR A 649 -0.90 -9.43 -8.33
CA THR A 649 -0.59 -10.87 -8.36
C THR A 649 -1.04 -11.64 -7.11
N GLY A 650 -0.91 -11.03 -5.92
CA GLY A 650 -1.39 -11.64 -4.67
C GLY A 650 -2.91 -11.80 -4.59
N GLN A 651 -3.67 -10.80 -5.05
CA GLN A 651 -5.14 -10.87 -5.09
C GLN A 651 -5.62 -11.85 -6.16
N VAL A 652 -4.94 -11.94 -7.32
CA VAL A 652 -5.18 -13.00 -8.32
C VAL A 652 -4.99 -14.39 -7.71
N CYS A 653 -3.87 -14.63 -7.01
CA CYS A 653 -3.61 -15.89 -6.33
C CYS A 653 -4.74 -16.26 -5.34
N LEU A 654 -5.18 -15.29 -4.54
CA LEU A 654 -6.27 -15.47 -3.59
C LEU A 654 -7.61 -15.83 -4.26
N PHE A 655 -8.00 -15.14 -5.34
CA PHE A 655 -9.27 -15.43 -6.03
C PHE A 655 -9.26 -16.80 -6.70
N LEU A 656 -8.14 -17.21 -7.30
CA LEU A 656 -7.99 -18.56 -7.87
C LEU A 656 -8.04 -19.64 -6.78
N LYS A 657 -7.36 -19.45 -5.64
CA LYS A 657 -7.50 -20.32 -4.44
C LYS A 657 -8.94 -20.42 -3.91
N ARG A 658 -9.79 -19.43 -4.22
CA ARG A 658 -11.18 -19.32 -3.75
C ARG A 658 -12.20 -19.68 -4.85
N GLY A 659 -11.74 -20.22 -6.00
CA GLY A 659 -12.58 -20.80 -7.05
C GLY A 659 -13.08 -19.82 -8.11
N ALA A 660 -12.41 -18.69 -8.34
CA ALA A 660 -12.81 -17.70 -9.34
C ALA A 660 -12.70 -18.22 -10.79
N LYS A 661 -13.68 -17.86 -11.63
CA LYS A 661 -13.77 -18.27 -13.04
C LYS A 661 -12.74 -17.56 -13.92
N GLN A 662 -11.56 -18.18 -14.02
CA GLN A 662 -10.46 -17.83 -14.92
C GLN A 662 -10.82 -17.72 -16.41
N ASN A 663 -11.92 -18.33 -16.85
CA ASN A 663 -12.42 -18.31 -18.23
C ASN A 663 -13.53 -17.26 -18.49
N ALA A 664 -14.00 -16.54 -17.47
CA ALA A 664 -15.03 -15.52 -17.63
C ALA A 664 -14.53 -14.36 -18.51
N VAL A 665 -15.37 -13.89 -19.43
CA VAL A 665 -15.07 -12.75 -20.31
C VAL A 665 -15.82 -11.49 -19.89
N ASP A 666 -15.21 -10.33 -20.11
CA ASP A 666 -15.83 -9.01 -19.96
C ASP A 666 -16.65 -8.61 -21.19
N THR A 667 -17.29 -7.44 -21.18
CA THR A 667 -18.05 -6.90 -22.32
C THR A 667 -17.19 -6.64 -23.56
N ASP A 668 -15.88 -6.52 -23.37
CA ASP A 668 -14.90 -6.29 -24.42
C ASP A 668 -14.41 -7.64 -25.03
N GLY A 669 -14.95 -8.77 -24.53
CA GLY A 669 -14.61 -10.14 -24.94
C GLY A 669 -13.35 -10.70 -24.26
N ARG A 670 -12.79 -9.99 -23.27
CA ARG A 670 -11.48 -10.32 -22.68
C ARG A 670 -11.60 -11.16 -21.42
N SER A 671 -10.74 -12.17 -21.35
CA SER A 671 -10.56 -13.00 -20.16
C SER A 671 -9.45 -12.42 -19.27
N PRO A 672 -9.36 -12.79 -17.98
CA PRO A 672 -8.20 -12.48 -17.16
C PRO A 672 -6.88 -12.91 -17.83
N LEU A 673 -6.87 -14.04 -18.56
CA LEU A 673 -5.66 -14.50 -19.25
C LEU A 673 -5.27 -13.61 -20.44
N SER A 674 -6.21 -13.08 -21.21
CA SER A 674 -5.87 -12.14 -22.29
C SER A 674 -5.38 -10.80 -21.74
N ILE A 675 -6.05 -10.26 -20.70
CA ILE A 675 -5.62 -9.03 -20.01
C ILE A 675 -4.21 -9.20 -19.42
N ALA A 676 -3.91 -10.34 -18.80
CA ALA A 676 -2.58 -10.61 -18.23
C ALA A 676 -1.47 -10.68 -19.30
N VAL A 677 -1.80 -11.18 -20.50
CA VAL A 677 -0.88 -11.20 -21.66
C VAL A 677 -0.74 -9.82 -22.29
N GLU A 678 -1.83 -9.06 -22.45
CA GLU A 678 -1.85 -7.66 -22.90
C GLU A 678 -0.98 -6.78 -21.98
N ALA A 679 -1.08 -6.98 -20.67
CA ALA A 679 -0.29 -6.28 -19.64
C ALA A 679 1.13 -6.88 -19.41
N ALA A 680 1.56 -7.86 -20.20
CA ALA A 680 2.85 -8.55 -20.11
C ALA A 680 3.19 -9.14 -18.70
N ASN A 681 2.18 -9.40 -17.87
CA ASN A 681 2.36 -9.67 -16.44
C ASN A 681 2.57 -11.17 -16.15
N ALA A 682 3.82 -11.62 -16.32
CA ALA A 682 4.19 -13.03 -16.42
C ALA A 682 3.79 -13.91 -15.22
N ASP A 683 3.81 -13.39 -13.99
CA ASP A 683 3.43 -14.15 -12.79
C ASP A 683 1.93 -14.42 -12.76
N ILE A 684 1.11 -13.44 -13.17
CA ILE A 684 -0.34 -13.59 -13.32
C ILE A 684 -0.68 -14.56 -14.45
N VAL A 685 0.02 -14.47 -15.59
CA VAL A 685 -0.11 -15.44 -16.70
C VAL A 685 0.22 -16.87 -16.23
N THR A 686 1.21 -17.01 -15.34
CA THR A 686 1.61 -18.31 -14.77
C THR A 686 0.54 -18.86 -13.83
N LEU A 687 0.04 -18.05 -12.88
CA LEU A 687 -1.04 -18.44 -11.96
C LEU A 687 -2.32 -18.86 -12.72
N LEU A 688 -2.73 -18.10 -13.74
CA LEU A 688 -3.92 -18.40 -14.55
C LEU A 688 -3.75 -19.67 -15.40
N ARG A 689 -2.53 -19.96 -15.90
CA ARG A 689 -2.27 -21.22 -16.63
C ARG A 689 -2.24 -22.43 -15.70
N LEU A 690 -1.68 -22.29 -14.50
CA LEU A 690 -1.65 -23.37 -13.50
C LEU A 690 -3.05 -23.68 -12.96
N ALA A 691 -3.85 -22.65 -12.64
CA ALA A 691 -5.24 -22.84 -12.24
C ALA A 691 -6.08 -23.49 -13.35
N ARG A 692 -5.81 -23.18 -14.63
CA ARG A 692 -6.48 -23.82 -15.77
C ARG A 692 -6.10 -25.29 -15.90
N MET A 693 -4.81 -25.61 -15.85
CA MET A 693 -4.32 -26.99 -15.91
C MET A 693 -4.90 -27.85 -14.77
N ASN A 694 -4.93 -27.31 -13.56
CA ASN A 694 -5.48 -27.98 -12.37
C ASN A 694 -7.01 -28.21 -12.49
N GLU A 695 -7.74 -27.28 -13.09
CA GLU A 695 -9.17 -27.44 -13.38
C GLU A 695 -9.43 -28.48 -14.49
N GLU A 696 -8.67 -28.43 -15.59
CA GLU A 696 -8.75 -29.41 -16.69
C GLU A 696 -8.37 -30.84 -16.24
N MET A 697 -7.43 -31.00 -15.30
CA MET A 697 -7.12 -32.29 -14.67
C MET A 697 -8.27 -32.78 -13.78
N ARG A 698 -8.81 -31.90 -12.91
CA ARG A 698 -9.93 -32.23 -12.01
C ARG A 698 -11.20 -32.65 -12.76
N GLU A 699 -11.42 -32.13 -13.97
CA GLU A 699 -12.53 -32.53 -14.85
C GLU A 699 -12.29 -33.88 -15.57
N GLN A 700 -11.04 -34.30 -15.75
CA GLN A 700 -10.68 -35.56 -16.39
C GLN A 700 -10.62 -36.76 -15.41
N GLU A 701 -10.30 -36.53 -14.13
CA GLU A 701 -10.10 -37.59 -13.11
C GLU A 701 -11.40 -38.20 -12.54
N GLY A 702 -12.43 -38.31 -13.36
CA GLY A 702 -13.71 -38.91 -12.98
C GLY A 702 -13.59 -40.39 -12.55
N THR A 703 -13.83 -40.65 -11.26
CA THR A 703 -14.11 -41.96 -10.60
C THR A 703 -12.96 -42.66 -9.84
N TYR A 704 -11.68 -42.31 -10.01
CA TYR A 704 -10.58 -42.93 -9.25
C TYR A 704 -9.53 -41.93 -8.76
N GLY A 705 -9.52 -41.64 -7.46
CA GLY A 705 -8.63 -40.64 -6.85
C GLY A 705 -7.17 -41.10 -6.70
N GLN A 706 -6.26 -40.37 -7.35
CA GLN A 706 -4.84 -40.24 -7.00
C GLN A 706 -4.63 -38.95 -6.18
N PRO A 707 -3.46 -38.71 -5.56
CA PRO A 707 -3.25 -37.50 -4.77
C PRO A 707 -3.23 -36.25 -5.65
N GLU A 708 -3.85 -35.18 -5.12
CA GLU A 708 -3.86 -33.83 -5.71
C GLU A 708 -2.42 -33.36 -5.99
N ASP A 709 -2.17 -32.62 -7.09
CA ASP A 709 -0.81 -32.17 -7.42
C ASP A 709 -0.26 -31.21 -6.37
N ASP A 710 0.60 -31.77 -5.50
CA ASP A 710 1.36 -31.04 -4.48
C ASP A 710 2.20 -29.91 -5.12
N THR A 711 2.61 -30.03 -6.39
CA THR A 711 3.41 -29.02 -7.10
C THR A 711 2.60 -27.74 -7.31
N CYS A 712 1.40 -27.83 -7.89
CA CYS A 712 0.49 -26.71 -8.04
C CYS A 712 0.14 -26.10 -6.66
N LYS A 713 -0.13 -26.93 -5.65
CA LYS A 713 -0.42 -26.46 -4.29
C LYS A 713 0.75 -25.73 -3.64
N GLU A 714 1.97 -26.22 -3.82
CA GLU A 714 3.21 -25.62 -3.35
C GLU A 714 3.44 -24.24 -4.00
N ILE A 715 3.27 -24.13 -5.32
CA ILE A 715 3.38 -22.85 -6.05
C ILE A 715 2.35 -21.83 -5.53
N PHE A 716 1.07 -22.19 -5.44
CA PHE A 716 0.03 -21.29 -4.91
C PHE A 716 0.29 -20.88 -3.45
N ARG A 717 0.76 -21.82 -2.61
CA ARG A 717 1.14 -21.55 -1.21
C ARG A 717 2.34 -20.61 -1.09
N ASP A 718 3.30 -20.70 -1.99
CA ASP A 718 4.49 -19.87 -1.97
C ASP A 718 4.20 -18.45 -2.51
N PHE A 719 3.35 -18.31 -3.53
CA PHE A 719 2.75 -17.01 -3.90
C PHE A 719 1.92 -16.40 -2.75
N SER A 720 1.14 -17.20 -2.01
CA SER A 720 0.42 -16.74 -0.80
C SER A 720 1.35 -16.23 0.31
N GLN A 721 2.45 -16.95 0.59
CA GLN A 721 3.45 -16.51 1.55
C GLN A 721 4.13 -15.21 1.11
N MET A 722 4.44 -15.10 -0.19
CA MET A 722 5.04 -13.89 -0.76
C MET A 722 4.07 -12.70 -0.67
N ALA A 723 2.83 -12.85 -1.11
CA ALA A 723 1.82 -11.79 -1.04
C ALA A 723 1.49 -11.33 0.40
N SER A 724 1.54 -12.25 1.37
CA SER A 724 1.20 -11.94 2.77
C SER A 724 2.34 -11.28 3.55
N ASN A 725 3.57 -11.77 3.36
CA ASN A 725 4.73 -11.39 4.17
C ASN A 725 5.75 -10.51 3.42
N HIS A 726 5.74 -10.54 2.09
CA HIS A 726 6.72 -9.92 1.19
C HIS A 726 6.07 -9.36 -0.11
N PRO A 727 4.99 -8.55 -0.02
CA PRO A 727 4.27 -8.07 -1.20
C PRO A 727 5.18 -7.29 -2.17
N GLU A 728 6.26 -6.67 -1.67
CA GLU A 728 7.27 -5.98 -2.47
C GLU A 728 7.93 -6.87 -3.55
N LYS A 729 7.96 -8.19 -3.35
CA LYS A 729 8.57 -9.15 -4.30
C LYS A 729 7.65 -9.51 -5.47
N LEU A 730 6.36 -9.19 -5.37
CA LEU A 730 5.37 -9.38 -6.44
C LEU A 730 5.14 -8.10 -7.27
N ASN A 731 5.57 -6.94 -6.76
CA ASN A 731 5.54 -5.68 -7.50
C ASN A 731 6.80 -5.57 -8.36
N ARG A 732 6.70 -5.92 -9.65
CA ARG A 732 7.80 -5.85 -10.62
C ARG A 732 7.90 -4.52 -11.39
N PHE A 733 7.14 -3.51 -10.97
CA PHE A 733 7.07 -2.15 -11.52
C PHE A 733 6.89 -1.13 -10.40
#